data_AF-A0A948ZQG1-F1
#
_entry.id   AF-A0A948ZQG1-F1
#
_cell.length_a   1.000
_cell.length_b   1.000
_cell.length_c   1.000
_cell.angle_alpha   90.00
_cell.angle_beta   90.00
_cell.angle_gamma   90.00
#
_symmetry.space_group_name_H-M   'P 1'
#
loop_
_entity.id
_entity.type
_entity.pdbx_description
1 polymer ?
#
loop_
_entity_poly.entity_id
_entity_poly.type
_entity_poly.pdbx_seq_one_letter_code
_entity_poly.pdbx_strand_id
1 'polypeptide(L)'
;MKKIIQKISKLIETFRWKTIFQHLSVFLFTIFIVRGFFSKPFAYSDFVPFSFNWHATLNRFFFLWSPNFLGSFDPKGVSYLFRGLFEFFSFNNPAIAQGVFLVFFFLVAYYGIFIFLRRLGVSPIINYLIPFCFYINPVIATEVSNGAIGILILYSFIPYLFFLIIDILDRYSFAKGFFLSFIIGLYLLNPQSAFWILILVPILVLFHLFFNVSRFDSNQIKRLFQILGHVILGIILNITFVFNFLTISNSFTNISYLADFKHNYLLITAINLFRLIGNNGSPQGNLGYFDFTFLNLGAFIFSILIVFYFVFKKKDSRAYFPYFLISACLLSTFFMTAIRAGFLNFLITDQNIILISARNPQKIFYFFAFAYVILIALSVDRIYTLLNRYSKWFGYALLFFLALLYLGWNSPVLVGDFSLNKTRGENNYIVGDKYQRLFKEIKTIQNGFALYLPFDYSMQIKNYWADSLVELKLGGNMTGADSANEAVSTLYRNICAGNSATPLSKILNIQYIVLDKNPNSYQKHASAGCAVESYYGTPYIWGTYDFFNGLFASNKIYYEDNNFKIYELNNLIRPEISTLDNLYSFDLSNNADTKYNFINKQLGGQFYFITSTAKNDIDPLTQIFIPFENIGLENVSINSTLVAITNIDAQKKNTLYNMGDAGGSIRINGSRVANNPKTLLSLPVGENEITYQNKAYSFSNLMTNGSFESGAWRDKVEDCHNYDKNPIIAMSLNKEEKSDGEQSLQLEATRHTACNFIKITIKGGSNYLLSFDYQSPNAKLASYYVGFNDKNKTTISANIDIKDTKWHTFSKTISAPEGATTASIYIYAKPTDNKKNIINRYDNVKLIQVPKLEDKYYLVSDPGTKLVEPKSVSFELINPTKKIVHIKGATTPFFLAMSESYHDQWQLELKNEKNTGFFGRWWPLMKPDKVGSEYHYQLNGFLNAWYVDTESLCQNNSACAKNSDGSYDIEMVIEFWPQRWFYLGLIISGITLFGCLGYLGHGFYKRRKIKKA
;
A
#
# COMPACT_ATOMS: atom_id res chain seq x y z
N MET A 1 49.58 41.67 -0.54
CA MET A 1 48.55 42.00 0.47
C MET A 1 47.59 43.12 0.03
N LYS A 2 48.04 44.35 -0.30
CA LYS A 2 47.19 45.47 -0.79
C LYS A 2 46.22 45.10 -1.95
N LYS A 3 46.70 44.40 -2.99
CA LYS A 3 45.85 43.91 -4.11
C LYS A 3 44.77 42.88 -3.70
N ILE A 4 45.01 42.12 -2.63
CA ILE A 4 44.03 41.16 -2.08
C ILE A 4 42.96 41.91 -1.29
N ILE A 5 43.37 42.86 -0.44
CA ILE A 5 42.45 43.73 0.31
C ILE A 5 41.59 44.57 -0.64
N GLN A 6 42.16 45.10 -1.73
CA GLN A 6 41.40 45.86 -2.73
C GLN A 6 40.44 44.97 -3.54
N LYS A 7 40.81 43.71 -3.81
CA LYS A 7 39.89 42.71 -4.41
C LYS A 7 38.77 42.32 -3.46
N ILE A 8 39.08 42.08 -2.18
CA ILE A 8 38.10 41.76 -1.14
C ILE A 8 37.17 42.95 -0.90
N SER A 9 37.69 44.18 -0.81
CA SER A 9 36.91 45.42 -0.73
C SER A 9 35.98 45.58 -1.92
N LYS A 10 36.47 45.36 -3.15
CA LYS A 10 35.64 45.44 -4.36
C LYS A 10 34.63 44.29 -4.43
N LEU A 11 34.94 43.12 -3.86
CA LEU A 11 34.02 41.99 -3.70
C LEU A 11 32.92 42.30 -2.67
N ILE A 12 33.28 42.95 -1.57
CA ILE A 12 32.37 43.39 -0.50
C ILE A 12 31.50 44.55 -0.98
N GLU A 13 32.03 45.51 -1.75
CA GLU A 13 31.24 46.58 -2.39
C GLU A 13 30.31 46.06 -3.50
N THR A 14 30.73 45.02 -4.23
CA THR A 14 29.84 44.37 -5.21
C THR A 14 28.76 43.52 -4.55
N PHE A 15 29.02 42.99 -3.35
CA PHE A 15 27.99 42.44 -2.47
C PHE A 15 27.18 43.58 -1.84
N ARG A 16 26.21 44.09 -2.59
CA ARG A 16 25.24 45.05 -2.08
C ARG A 16 24.58 44.47 -0.83
N TRP A 17 24.90 45.00 0.36
CA TRP A 17 24.32 44.61 1.66
C TRP A 17 22.80 44.45 1.62
N LYS A 18 22.12 45.26 0.79
CA LYS A 18 20.69 45.15 0.51
C LYS A 18 20.25 43.76 0.03
N THR A 19 21.02 43.14 -0.86
CA THR A 19 20.73 41.79 -1.39
C THR A 19 20.94 40.72 -0.33
N ILE A 20 22.00 40.84 0.48
CA ILE A 20 22.25 39.92 1.61
C ILE A 20 21.11 40.00 2.62
N PHE A 21 20.75 41.22 3.03
CA PHE A 21 19.67 41.45 4.00
C PHE A 21 18.33 40.90 3.49
N GLN A 22 18.05 41.06 2.20
CA GLN A 22 16.90 40.45 1.54
C GLN A 22 16.93 38.92 1.66
N HIS A 23 17.96 38.25 1.19
CA HIS A 23 18.03 36.78 1.26
C HIS A 23 18.00 36.25 2.71
N LEU A 24 18.64 36.96 3.64
CA LEU A 24 18.58 36.64 5.07
C LEU A 24 17.16 36.79 5.63
N SER A 25 16.42 37.81 5.21
CA SER A 25 15.03 38.01 5.64
C SER A 25 14.12 36.88 5.15
N VAL A 26 14.28 36.42 3.90
CA VAL A 26 13.55 35.24 3.38
C VAL A 26 13.87 34.00 4.22
N PHE A 27 15.15 33.79 4.53
CA PHE A 27 15.60 32.66 5.33
C PHE A 27 15.03 32.68 6.74
N LEU A 28 15.13 33.82 7.44
CA LEU A 28 14.60 33.98 8.81
C LEU A 28 13.08 33.87 8.86
N PHE A 29 12.36 34.43 7.88
CA PHE A 29 10.92 34.25 7.76
C PHE A 29 10.54 32.79 7.54
N THR A 30 11.33 32.06 6.74
CA THR A 30 11.12 30.62 6.54
C THR A 30 11.29 29.84 7.83
N ILE A 31 12.35 30.12 8.60
CA ILE A 31 12.56 29.53 9.93
C ILE A 31 11.38 29.84 10.84
N PHE A 32 10.90 31.09 10.86
CA PHE A 32 9.77 31.50 11.69
C PHE A 32 8.51 30.67 11.41
N ILE A 33 8.21 30.41 10.13
CA ILE A 33 7.02 29.66 9.70
C ILE A 33 7.10 28.17 10.03
N VAL A 34 8.31 27.59 10.06
CA VAL A 34 8.51 26.16 10.38
C VAL A 34 9.06 25.94 11.78
N ARG A 35 9.07 26.97 12.65
CA ARG A 35 9.70 26.92 13.98
C ARG A 35 9.22 25.75 14.85
N GLY A 36 7.96 25.34 14.69
CA GLY A 36 7.37 24.20 15.39
C GLY A 36 8.09 22.89 15.09
N PHE A 37 8.52 22.69 13.83
CA PHE A 37 9.24 21.48 13.40
C PHE A 37 10.65 21.37 13.96
N PHE A 38 11.28 22.49 14.34
CA PHE A 38 12.57 22.46 15.03
C PHE A 38 12.48 22.03 16.49
N SER A 39 11.29 22.13 17.10
CA SER A 39 11.09 21.82 18.52
C SER A 39 10.84 20.34 18.78
N LYS A 40 10.11 19.66 17.89
CA LYS A 40 9.68 18.27 18.07
C LYS A 40 9.60 17.56 16.72
N PRO A 41 9.96 16.28 16.66
CA PRO A 41 9.75 15.48 15.47
C PRO A 41 8.27 15.14 15.28
N PHE A 42 7.78 15.32 14.06
CA PHE A 42 6.42 14.98 13.67
C PHE A 42 6.40 13.69 12.84
N ALA A 43 5.33 12.92 12.95
CA ALA A 43 5.09 11.66 12.26
C ALA A 43 3.63 11.63 11.80
N TYR A 44 3.35 11.85 10.52
CA TYR A 44 1.98 11.75 10.00
C TYR A 44 1.93 11.51 8.49
N SER A 45 1.04 10.61 8.07
CA SER A 45 0.90 10.23 6.65
C SER A 45 2.26 9.85 6.05
N ASP A 46 2.61 10.36 4.86
CA ASP A 46 3.92 10.13 4.23
C ASP A 46 5.08 10.92 4.88
N PHE A 47 4.79 11.83 5.83
CA PHE A 47 5.82 12.51 6.61
C PHE A 47 6.24 11.65 7.80
N VAL A 48 6.95 10.59 7.46
CA VAL A 48 7.56 9.66 8.41
C VAL A 48 8.54 10.43 9.30
N PRO A 49 8.59 10.13 10.62
CA PRO A 49 9.51 10.81 11.52
C PRO A 49 10.94 10.55 11.09
N PHE A 50 11.76 11.60 11.11
CA PHE A 50 13.19 11.45 10.85
C PHE A 50 13.82 10.63 11.99
N SER A 51 14.86 9.88 11.67
CA SER A 51 15.53 8.97 12.59
C SER A 51 16.89 9.52 13.01
N PHE A 52 17.43 8.96 14.10
CA PHE A 52 18.81 9.18 14.52
C PHE A 52 19.81 8.33 13.71
N ASN A 53 19.34 7.48 12.80
CA ASN A 53 20.14 6.51 12.07
C ASN A 53 19.99 6.70 10.55
N TRP A 54 20.67 7.73 10.02
CA TRP A 54 20.66 8.02 8.59
C TRP A 54 21.11 6.83 7.73
N HIS A 55 21.98 5.95 8.24
CA HIS A 55 22.39 4.74 7.52
C HIS A 55 21.21 3.80 7.30
N ALA A 56 20.37 3.57 8.31
CA ALA A 56 19.16 2.76 8.15
C ALA A 56 18.19 3.39 7.14
N THR A 57 18.01 4.72 7.19
CA THR A 57 17.18 5.44 6.21
C THR A 57 17.71 5.28 4.78
N LEU A 58 19.03 5.42 4.57
CA LEU A 58 19.64 5.23 3.25
C LEU A 58 19.65 3.77 2.80
N ASN A 59 19.83 2.81 3.71
CA ASN A 59 19.70 1.39 3.38
C ASN A 59 18.30 1.10 2.83
N ARG A 60 17.25 1.63 3.44
CA ARG A 60 15.87 1.49 2.92
C ARG A 60 15.70 2.11 1.53
N PHE A 61 16.52 3.09 1.13
CA PHE A 61 16.54 3.62 -0.23
C PHE A 61 17.32 2.72 -1.21
N PHE A 62 18.42 2.10 -0.77
CA PHE A 62 19.29 1.29 -1.63
C PHE A 62 18.86 -0.17 -1.76
N PHE A 63 17.95 -0.66 -0.93
CA PHE A 63 17.44 -2.02 -0.97
C PHE A 63 15.94 -2.04 -1.27
N LEU A 64 15.56 -2.87 -2.25
CA LEU A 64 14.16 -3.10 -2.61
C LEU A 64 13.40 -3.90 -1.55
N TRP A 65 14.12 -4.69 -0.75
CA TRP A 65 13.58 -5.46 0.35
C TRP A 65 13.89 -4.76 1.68
N SER A 66 12.85 -4.50 2.46
CA SER A 66 13.00 -4.10 3.86
C SER A 66 12.97 -5.37 4.72
N PRO A 67 13.94 -5.60 5.62
CA PRO A 67 13.98 -6.79 6.47
C PRO A 67 13.13 -6.61 7.75
N ASN A 68 12.34 -5.54 7.86
CA ASN A 68 11.58 -5.25 9.07
C ASN A 68 10.43 -6.25 9.27
N PHE A 69 10.29 -6.80 10.48
CA PHE A 69 9.34 -7.86 10.82
C PHE A 69 9.53 -9.08 9.90
N LEU A 70 8.49 -9.54 9.22
CA LEU A 70 8.62 -10.59 8.22
C LEU A 70 9.35 -10.09 6.97
N GLY A 71 9.76 -8.84 6.88
CA GLY A 71 10.35 -8.30 5.67
C GLY A 71 9.33 -8.18 4.53
N SER A 72 9.61 -7.30 3.59
CA SER A 72 8.66 -6.99 2.53
C SER A 72 9.31 -6.26 1.36
N PHE A 73 8.74 -6.46 0.17
CA PHE A 73 9.07 -5.64 -0.98
C PHE A 73 8.56 -4.21 -0.76
N ASP A 74 9.50 -3.26 -0.68
CA ASP A 74 9.20 -1.89 -0.28
C ASP A 74 10.18 -0.88 -0.89
N PRO A 75 10.16 -0.72 -2.23
CA PRO A 75 11.01 0.26 -2.88
C PRO A 75 10.73 1.67 -2.35
N LYS A 76 11.68 2.23 -1.60
CA LYS A 76 11.53 3.60 -1.08
C LYS A 76 11.92 4.64 -2.12
N GLY A 77 11.06 5.65 -2.24
CA GLY A 77 11.27 6.84 -3.09
C GLY A 77 12.47 7.68 -2.66
N VAL A 78 12.85 8.64 -3.49
CA VAL A 78 13.93 9.62 -3.20
C VAL A 78 13.69 10.47 -1.97
N SER A 79 12.46 10.54 -1.47
CA SER A 79 12.19 11.17 -0.19
C SER A 79 13.06 10.57 0.92
N TYR A 80 13.37 9.27 0.86
CA TYR A 80 14.29 8.60 1.79
C TYR A 80 15.75 8.98 1.55
N LEU A 81 16.16 9.19 0.30
CA LEU A 81 17.50 9.73 0.01
C LEU A 81 17.66 11.13 0.60
N PHE A 82 16.72 12.05 0.32
CA PHE A 82 16.77 13.39 0.91
C PHE A 82 16.73 13.33 2.42
N ARG A 83 15.81 12.55 2.99
CA ARG A 83 15.70 12.35 4.43
C ARG A 83 17.02 11.88 5.03
N GLY A 84 17.63 10.81 4.51
CA GLY A 84 18.92 10.31 5.01
C GLY A 84 20.04 11.35 4.93
N LEU A 85 20.08 12.14 3.84
CA LEU A 85 21.03 13.25 3.73
C LEU A 85 20.79 14.34 4.79
N PHE A 86 19.54 14.76 5.01
CA PHE A 86 19.23 15.77 6.02
C PHE A 86 19.43 15.26 7.44
N GLU A 87 19.15 13.99 7.72
CA GLU A 87 19.48 13.33 8.99
C GLU A 87 20.99 13.36 9.24
N PHE A 88 21.78 13.01 8.22
CA PHE A 88 23.25 13.08 8.28
C PHE A 88 23.77 14.49 8.56
N PHE A 89 23.30 15.50 7.81
CA PHE A 89 23.75 16.89 7.97
C PHE A 89 23.24 17.58 9.25
N SER A 90 22.22 17.03 9.90
CA SER A 90 21.63 17.58 11.12
C SER A 90 22.16 16.91 12.38
N PHE A 91 23.32 16.24 12.29
CA PHE A 91 23.98 15.56 13.41
C PHE A 91 23.04 14.59 14.15
N ASN A 92 22.24 13.84 13.39
CA ASN A 92 21.26 12.88 13.90
C ASN A 92 20.17 13.49 14.80
N ASN A 93 19.86 14.78 14.73
CA ASN A 93 18.70 15.35 15.43
C ASN A 93 17.46 15.34 14.49
N PRO A 94 16.43 14.51 14.76
CA PRO A 94 15.27 14.40 13.89
C PRO A 94 14.48 15.70 13.68
N ALA A 95 14.29 16.49 14.74
CA ALA A 95 13.52 17.73 14.67
C ALA A 95 14.26 18.78 13.84
N ILE A 96 15.57 18.94 14.06
CA ILE A 96 16.41 19.82 13.24
C ILE A 96 16.40 19.35 11.78
N ALA A 97 16.54 18.05 11.53
CA ALA A 97 16.54 17.51 10.19
C ALA A 97 15.22 17.76 9.45
N GLN A 98 14.07 17.58 10.10
CA GLN A 98 12.75 17.92 9.54
C GLN A 98 12.61 19.43 9.29
N GLY A 99 13.01 20.26 10.24
CA GLY A 99 12.99 21.72 10.10
C GLY A 99 13.83 22.17 8.90
N VAL A 100 15.09 21.73 8.82
CA VAL A 100 16.00 22.07 7.71
C VAL A 100 15.49 21.53 6.38
N PHE A 101 14.94 20.31 6.36
CA PHE A 101 14.32 19.72 5.17
C PHE A 101 13.21 20.63 4.62
N LEU A 102 12.29 21.08 5.48
CA LEU A 102 11.21 21.98 5.08
C LEU A 102 11.74 23.35 4.63
N VAL A 103 12.66 23.95 5.39
CA VAL A 103 13.33 25.21 5.01
C VAL A 103 13.93 25.10 3.61
N PHE A 104 14.64 24.01 3.32
CA PHE A 104 15.29 23.81 2.03
C PHE A 104 14.30 23.83 0.87
N PHE A 105 13.26 22.98 0.90
CA PHE A 105 12.30 22.90 -0.22
C PHE A 105 11.46 24.16 -0.36
N PHE A 106 11.18 24.84 0.74
CA PHE A 106 10.56 26.16 0.69
C PHE A 106 11.46 27.20 0.01
N LEU A 107 12.75 27.24 0.33
CA LEU A 107 13.68 28.14 -0.37
C LEU A 107 13.82 27.78 -1.86
N VAL A 108 13.84 26.51 -2.22
CA VAL A 108 13.83 26.05 -3.62
C VAL A 108 12.59 26.62 -4.33
N ALA A 109 11.39 26.46 -3.77
CA ALA A 109 10.16 27.01 -4.34
C ALA A 109 10.22 28.54 -4.54
N TYR A 110 10.66 29.26 -3.50
CA TYR A 110 10.80 30.72 -3.52
C TYR A 110 11.78 31.17 -4.62
N TYR A 111 12.99 30.60 -4.64
CA TYR A 111 14.03 31.00 -5.59
C TYR A 111 13.70 30.60 -7.02
N GLY A 112 12.95 29.52 -7.22
CA GLY A 112 12.41 29.14 -8.51
C GLY A 112 11.53 30.24 -9.09
N ILE A 113 10.55 30.74 -8.33
CA ILE A 113 9.68 31.84 -8.76
C ILE A 113 10.48 33.13 -8.93
N PHE A 114 11.39 33.45 -8.00
CA PHE A 114 12.24 34.64 -8.10
C PHE A 114 13.04 34.69 -9.41
N ILE A 115 13.69 33.58 -9.77
CA ILE A 115 14.45 33.44 -11.02
C ILE A 115 13.51 33.56 -12.23
N PHE A 116 12.34 32.93 -12.14
CA PHE A 116 11.34 32.95 -13.19
C PHE A 116 10.79 34.36 -13.47
N LEU A 117 10.38 35.09 -12.44
CA LEU A 117 9.87 36.46 -12.57
C LEU A 117 10.95 37.43 -13.06
N ARG A 118 12.20 37.25 -12.61
CA ARG A 118 13.34 38.01 -13.12
C ARG A 118 13.54 37.80 -14.62
N ARG A 119 13.34 36.58 -15.14
CA ARG A 119 13.40 36.28 -16.58
C ARG A 119 12.31 37.01 -17.37
N LEU A 120 11.13 37.18 -16.78
CA LEU A 120 10.02 37.93 -17.36
C LEU A 120 10.23 39.45 -17.35
N GLY A 121 11.21 39.95 -16.58
CA GLY A 121 11.52 41.38 -16.50
C GLY A 121 10.60 42.15 -15.53
N VAL A 122 9.98 41.44 -14.60
CA VAL A 122 9.20 42.04 -13.51
C VAL A 122 10.11 42.89 -12.62
N SER A 123 9.59 43.97 -12.03
CA SER A 123 10.39 44.89 -11.23
C SER A 123 10.99 44.22 -9.98
N PRO A 124 12.16 44.68 -9.49
CA PRO A 124 12.89 43.99 -8.42
C PRO A 124 12.12 43.82 -7.11
N ILE A 125 11.23 44.75 -6.77
CA ILE A 125 10.46 44.67 -5.53
C ILE A 125 9.37 43.59 -5.61
N ILE A 126 8.72 43.46 -6.77
CA ILE A 126 7.71 42.44 -7.05
C ILE A 126 8.36 41.06 -7.14
N ASN A 127 9.54 40.97 -7.79
CA ASN A 127 10.33 39.75 -7.85
C ASN A 127 10.66 39.21 -6.46
N TYR A 128 10.78 40.08 -5.45
CA TYR A 128 11.10 39.68 -4.08
C TYR A 128 9.84 39.37 -3.25
N LEU A 129 8.75 40.13 -3.42
CA LEU A 129 7.54 39.94 -2.61
C LEU A 129 6.65 38.79 -3.11
N ILE A 130 6.40 38.68 -4.42
CA ILE A 130 5.43 37.73 -4.95
C ILE A 130 5.84 36.25 -4.81
N PRO A 131 7.12 35.84 -4.83
CA PRO A 131 7.47 34.45 -4.57
C PRO A 131 6.89 33.90 -3.26
N PHE A 132 6.67 34.74 -2.23
CA PHE A 132 5.96 34.33 -1.01
C PHE A 132 4.57 33.76 -1.28
N CYS A 133 3.83 34.28 -2.27
CA CYS A 133 2.49 33.80 -2.66
C CYS A 133 2.49 32.38 -3.26
N PHE A 134 3.61 31.93 -3.82
CA PHE A 134 3.76 30.54 -4.26
C PHE A 134 4.30 29.64 -3.15
N TYR A 135 5.13 30.24 -2.29
CA TYR A 135 5.88 29.63 -1.21
C TYR A 135 5.05 29.33 0.05
N ILE A 136 4.06 30.16 0.38
CA ILE A 136 2.96 29.80 1.29
C ILE A 136 1.66 30.16 0.59
N ASN A 137 0.84 29.16 0.41
CA ASN A 137 -0.53 29.30 -0.01
C ASN A 137 -1.33 28.13 0.57
N PRO A 138 -2.67 28.14 0.44
CA PRO A 138 -3.49 27.05 0.94
C PRO A 138 -3.10 25.68 0.38
N VAL A 139 -2.55 25.62 -0.84
CA VAL A 139 -2.13 24.36 -1.46
C VAL A 139 -0.96 23.74 -0.70
N ILE A 140 0.12 24.50 -0.48
CA ILE A 140 1.25 24.06 0.35
C ILE A 140 0.80 23.76 1.78
N ALA A 141 -0.01 24.63 2.38
CA ALA A 141 -0.45 24.46 3.76
C ALA A 141 -1.17 23.11 3.95
N THR A 142 -2.00 22.76 2.98
CA THR A 142 -2.69 21.48 2.91
C THR A 142 -1.72 20.32 2.75
N GLU A 143 -0.72 20.41 1.86
CA GLU A 143 0.24 19.32 1.64
C GLU A 143 1.13 19.07 2.85
N VAL A 144 1.60 20.15 3.48
CA VAL A 144 2.36 20.05 4.72
C VAL A 144 1.51 19.45 5.81
N SER A 145 0.27 19.93 6.04
CA SER A 145 -0.62 19.39 7.09
C SER A 145 -1.18 17.99 6.81
N ASN A 146 -1.22 17.59 5.54
CA ASN A 146 -1.59 16.25 5.12
C ASN A 146 -0.42 15.26 5.12
N GLY A 147 0.82 15.75 5.21
CA GLY A 147 2.04 14.96 5.29
C GLY A 147 2.53 14.47 3.92
N ALA A 148 2.06 15.07 2.83
CA ALA A 148 2.36 14.68 1.46
C ALA A 148 3.74 15.22 1.00
N ILE A 149 4.80 14.85 1.70
CA ILE A 149 6.14 15.41 1.52
C ILE A 149 6.73 15.12 0.15
N GLY A 150 6.51 13.91 -0.37
CA GLY A 150 6.93 13.56 -1.72
C GLY A 150 6.40 14.56 -2.74
N ILE A 151 5.20 15.09 -2.53
CA ILE A 151 4.59 16.07 -3.41
C ILE A 151 5.10 17.50 -3.15
N LEU A 152 5.39 17.87 -1.89
CA LEU A 152 6.02 19.15 -1.56
C LEU A 152 7.37 19.33 -2.30
N ILE A 153 8.18 18.27 -2.36
CA ILE A 153 9.44 18.26 -3.12
C ILE A 153 9.15 18.65 -4.58
N LEU A 154 8.18 18.00 -5.21
CA LEU A 154 7.84 18.23 -6.62
C LEU A 154 7.33 19.64 -6.85
N TYR A 155 6.39 20.09 -6.03
CA TYR A 155 5.86 21.44 -6.07
C TYR A 155 6.98 22.50 -6.06
N SER A 156 8.00 22.31 -5.23
CA SER A 156 9.13 23.25 -5.13
C SER A 156 9.94 23.39 -6.42
N PHE A 157 9.97 22.35 -7.26
CA PHE A 157 10.69 22.34 -8.53
C PHE A 157 9.86 22.77 -9.74
N ILE A 158 8.54 22.97 -9.61
CA ILE A 158 7.68 23.44 -10.72
C ILE A 158 8.27 24.69 -11.40
N PRO A 159 8.64 25.77 -10.68
CA PRO A 159 9.12 26.98 -11.35
C PRO A 159 10.40 26.76 -12.17
N TYR A 160 11.28 25.89 -11.69
CA TYR A 160 12.51 25.53 -12.39
C TYR A 160 12.24 24.70 -13.64
N LEU A 161 11.28 23.78 -13.59
CA LEU A 161 10.85 23.00 -14.75
C LEU A 161 10.43 23.94 -15.89
N PHE A 162 9.50 24.86 -15.61
CA PHE A 162 9.03 25.84 -16.59
C PHE A 162 10.14 26.80 -17.04
N PHE A 163 10.97 27.28 -16.10
CA PHE A 163 12.11 28.15 -16.42
C PHE A 163 13.05 27.49 -17.43
N LEU A 164 13.46 26.25 -17.17
CA LEU A 164 14.44 25.55 -17.99
C LEU A 164 13.90 25.21 -19.36
N ILE A 165 12.64 24.80 -19.47
CA ILE A 165 12.04 24.51 -20.78
C ILE A 165 12.05 25.77 -21.64
N ILE A 166 11.57 26.90 -21.12
CA ILE A 166 11.55 28.18 -21.87
C ILE A 166 12.97 28.62 -22.22
N ASP A 167 13.90 28.55 -21.27
CA ASP A 167 15.27 29.02 -21.47
C ASP A 167 16.06 28.11 -22.43
N ILE A 168 15.73 26.82 -22.50
CA ILE A 168 16.27 25.88 -23.50
C ILE A 168 15.67 26.17 -24.89
N LEU A 169 14.35 26.38 -24.97
CA LEU A 169 13.67 26.76 -26.22
C LEU A 169 14.25 28.06 -26.78
N ASP A 170 14.58 29.03 -25.93
CA ASP A 170 15.22 30.27 -26.32
C ASP A 170 16.70 30.06 -26.71
N ARG A 171 17.48 29.40 -25.85
CA ARG A 171 18.92 29.16 -26.01
C ARG A 171 19.37 27.88 -25.31
N TYR A 172 19.49 26.81 -26.10
CA TYR A 172 20.00 25.54 -25.61
C TYR A 172 21.38 25.67 -24.96
N SER A 173 21.51 25.04 -23.80
CA SER A 173 22.81 24.67 -23.25
C SER A 173 22.68 23.32 -22.56
N PHE A 174 23.67 22.47 -22.73
CA PHE A 174 23.65 21.13 -22.15
C PHE A 174 23.46 21.16 -20.63
N ALA A 175 24.06 22.12 -19.91
CA ALA A 175 23.90 22.25 -18.45
C ALA A 175 22.44 22.42 -18.01
N LYS A 176 21.69 23.25 -18.75
CA LYS A 176 20.25 23.46 -18.48
C LYS A 176 19.45 22.21 -18.83
N GLY A 177 19.77 21.56 -19.94
CA GLY A 177 19.13 20.30 -20.33
C GLY A 177 19.38 19.18 -19.33
N PHE A 178 20.60 19.07 -18.83
CA PHE A 178 20.95 18.13 -17.77
C PHE A 178 20.18 18.42 -16.48
N PHE A 179 20.11 19.68 -16.07
CA PHE A 179 19.32 20.08 -14.90
C PHE A 179 17.81 19.83 -15.11
N LEU A 180 17.30 20.01 -16.33
CA LEU A 180 15.94 19.62 -16.70
C LEU A 180 15.74 18.11 -16.56
N SER A 181 16.70 17.30 -17.01
CA SER A 181 16.67 15.84 -16.87
C SER A 181 16.63 15.41 -15.41
N PHE A 182 17.43 16.06 -14.56
CA PHE A 182 17.39 15.84 -13.11
C PHE A 182 16.02 16.16 -12.52
N ILE A 183 15.43 17.31 -12.86
CA ILE A 183 14.09 17.70 -12.37
C ILE A 183 13.02 16.72 -12.86
N ILE A 184 13.00 16.40 -14.15
CA ILE A 184 12.06 15.40 -14.71
C ILE A 184 12.22 14.07 -13.97
N GLY A 185 13.46 13.68 -13.73
CA GLY A 185 13.82 12.55 -12.88
C GLY A 185 13.14 12.60 -11.51
N LEU A 186 13.23 13.74 -10.81
CA LEU A 186 12.54 13.96 -9.54
C LEU A 186 11.04 13.69 -9.62
N TYR A 187 10.38 14.11 -10.70
CA TYR A 187 8.95 13.90 -10.87
C TYR A 187 8.55 12.46 -11.19
N LEU A 188 9.42 11.69 -11.86
CA LEU A 188 9.18 10.27 -12.09
C LEU A 188 9.15 9.44 -10.80
N LEU A 189 9.63 10.01 -9.69
CA LEU A 189 9.66 9.39 -8.37
C LEU A 189 8.29 9.42 -7.69
N ASN A 190 7.40 10.29 -8.16
CA ASN A 190 5.98 10.22 -7.84
C ASN A 190 5.20 9.99 -9.15
N PRO A 191 4.83 8.75 -9.45
CA PRO A 191 4.20 8.43 -10.73
C PRO A 191 2.89 9.20 -10.96
N GLN A 192 2.19 9.54 -9.88
CA GLN A 192 0.96 10.31 -9.94
C GLN A 192 1.21 11.75 -10.41
N SER A 193 2.38 12.32 -10.11
CA SER A 193 2.79 13.65 -10.56
C SER A 193 3.52 13.63 -11.91
N ALA A 194 4.30 12.57 -12.17
CA ALA A 194 5.00 12.34 -13.44
C ALA A 194 4.07 12.49 -14.65
N PHE A 195 2.89 11.88 -14.56
CA PHE A 195 1.86 11.93 -15.59
C PHE A 195 1.50 13.37 -16.00
N TRP A 196 1.24 14.23 -15.02
CA TRP A 196 0.85 15.61 -15.29
C TRP A 196 1.94 16.41 -16.00
N ILE A 197 3.20 16.12 -15.71
CA ILE A 197 4.32 16.75 -16.43
C ILE A 197 4.43 16.25 -17.85
N LEU A 198 4.28 14.95 -18.06
CA LEU A 198 4.32 14.39 -19.42
C LEU A 198 3.22 14.96 -20.30
N ILE A 199 2.11 15.45 -19.72
CA ILE A 199 1.08 16.21 -20.44
C ILE A 199 1.44 17.70 -20.59
N LEU A 200 1.83 18.36 -19.49
CA LEU A 200 2.00 19.81 -19.48
C LEU A 200 3.23 20.29 -20.24
N VAL A 201 4.31 19.49 -20.27
CA VAL A 201 5.53 19.83 -21.00
C VAL A 201 5.27 19.93 -22.50
N PRO A 202 4.65 18.93 -23.17
CA PRO A 202 4.25 19.06 -24.57
C PRO A 202 3.31 20.24 -24.81
N ILE A 203 2.32 20.48 -23.95
CA ILE A 203 1.38 21.60 -24.12
C ILE A 203 2.12 22.95 -24.07
N LEU A 204 3.00 23.13 -23.07
CA LEU A 204 3.83 24.33 -22.95
C LEU A 204 4.71 24.54 -24.19
N VAL A 205 5.33 23.47 -24.66
CA VAL A 205 6.19 23.48 -25.83
C VAL A 205 5.39 23.87 -27.08
N LEU A 206 4.26 23.22 -27.33
CA LEU A 206 3.37 23.53 -28.46
C LEU A 206 2.89 24.97 -28.42
N PHE A 207 2.54 25.47 -27.22
CA PHE A 207 2.12 26.86 -27.05
C PHE A 207 3.25 27.84 -27.37
N HIS A 208 4.47 27.56 -26.90
CA HIS A 208 5.63 28.39 -27.23
C HIS A 208 5.89 28.42 -28.74
N LEU A 209 5.78 27.29 -29.44
CA LEU A 209 5.95 27.21 -30.89
C LEU A 209 4.85 27.97 -31.64
N PHE A 210 3.58 27.75 -31.27
CA PHE A 210 2.42 28.36 -31.92
C PHE A 210 2.46 29.89 -31.90
N PHE A 211 2.88 30.48 -30.78
CA PHE A 211 2.97 31.94 -30.69
C PHE A 211 4.28 32.53 -31.25
N ASN A 212 5.29 31.68 -31.49
CA ASN A 212 6.51 32.05 -32.20
C ASN A 212 6.53 31.55 -33.66
N VAL A 213 5.37 31.29 -34.28
CA VAL A 213 5.25 30.75 -35.65
C VAL A 213 6.03 31.56 -36.69
N SER A 214 6.13 32.89 -36.54
CA SER A 214 6.93 33.74 -37.43
C SER A 214 8.45 33.51 -37.33
N ARG A 215 8.90 32.66 -36.40
CA ARG A 215 10.30 32.31 -36.13
C ARG A 215 10.52 30.80 -36.09
N PHE A 216 9.58 30.00 -36.61
CA PHE A 216 9.70 28.56 -36.65
C PHE A 216 10.83 28.16 -37.63
N ASP A 217 12.06 28.13 -37.12
CA ASP A 217 13.26 27.75 -37.85
C ASP A 217 13.66 26.30 -37.54
N SER A 218 14.55 25.74 -38.35
CA SER A 218 15.10 24.40 -38.12
C SER A 218 15.79 24.25 -36.76
N ASN A 219 16.28 25.36 -36.18
CA ASN A 219 16.87 25.35 -34.85
C ASN A 219 15.84 25.12 -33.74
N GLN A 220 14.60 25.64 -33.87
CA GLN A 220 13.53 25.37 -32.92
C GLN A 220 13.20 23.88 -32.88
N ILE A 221 13.01 23.23 -34.05
CA ILE A 221 12.79 21.78 -34.14
C ILE A 221 13.93 21.01 -33.46
N LYS A 222 15.18 21.39 -33.71
CA LYS A 222 16.35 20.79 -33.04
C LYS A 222 16.28 20.92 -31.52
N ARG A 223 15.83 22.07 -30.99
CA ARG A 223 15.67 22.29 -29.55
C ARG A 223 14.54 21.46 -28.94
N LEU A 224 13.48 21.18 -29.70
CA LEU A 224 12.42 20.25 -29.29
C LEU A 224 12.96 18.84 -29.10
N PHE A 225 13.70 18.33 -30.09
CA PHE A 225 14.36 17.03 -29.96
C PHE A 225 15.37 17.01 -28.82
N GLN A 226 16.05 18.12 -28.54
CA GLN A 226 16.92 18.22 -27.36
C GLN A 226 16.13 18.14 -26.05
N ILE A 227 14.99 18.83 -25.93
CA ILE A 227 14.12 18.73 -24.74
C ILE A 227 13.62 17.30 -24.57
N LEU A 228 13.14 16.67 -25.65
CA LEU A 228 12.71 15.27 -25.64
C LEU A 228 13.85 14.34 -25.23
N GLY A 229 15.05 14.55 -25.75
CA GLY A 229 16.25 13.81 -25.35
C GLY A 229 16.56 13.96 -23.86
N HIS A 230 16.38 15.15 -23.28
CA HIS A 230 16.54 15.38 -21.84
C HIS A 230 15.39 14.80 -21.00
N VAL A 231 14.17 14.73 -21.53
CA VAL A 231 13.06 13.99 -20.90
C VAL A 231 13.40 12.50 -20.81
N ILE A 232 13.85 11.91 -21.93
CA ILE A 232 14.30 10.52 -21.99
C ILE A 232 15.50 10.30 -21.06
N LEU A 233 16.46 11.24 -21.02
CA LEU A 233 17.58 11.18 -20.09
C LEU A 233 17.11 11.19 -18.63
N GLY A 234 16.13 12.03 -18.27
CA GLY A 234 15.52 12.04 -16.93
C GLY A 234 14.87 10.71 -16.57
N ILE A 235 14.20 10.07 -17.53
CA ILE A 235 13.65 8.71 -17.39
C ILE A 235 14.76 7.68 -17.15
N ILE A 236 15.83 7.72 -17.96
CA ILE A 236 16.97 6.80 -17.82
C ILE A 236 17.66 6.96 -16.45
N LEU A 237 17.87 8.21 -16.01
CA LEU A 237 18.46 8.51 -14.70
C LEU A 237 17.62 8.02 -13.51
N ASN A 238 16.37 7.63 -13.74
CA ASN A 238 15.43 7.15 -12.71
C ASN A 238 14.73 5.86 -13.13
N ILE A 239 15.35 5.07 -14.02
CA ILE A 239 14.72 3.89 -14.63
C ILE A 239 14.28 2.87 -13.56
N THR A 240 15.05 2.77 -12.49
CA THR A 240 14.76 1.95 -11.32
C THR A 240 13.39 2.25 -10.71
N PHE A 241 13.02 3.53 -10.62
CA PHE A 241 11.72 3.94 -10.07
C PHE A 241 10.58 3.68 -11.03
N VAL A 242 10.83 3.81 -12.33
CA VAL A 242 9.85 3.44 -13.36
C VAL A 242 9.53 1.95 -13.27
N PHE A 243 10.54 1.09 -13.11
CA PHE A 243 10.31 -0.35 -12.90
C PHE A 243 9.54 -0.64 -11.63
N ASN A 244 9.93 -0.05 -10.49
CA ASN A 244 9.21 -0.21 -9.23
C ASN A 244 7.75 0.21 -9.36
N PHE A 245 7.49 1.32 -10.04
CA PHE A 245 6.15 1.78 -10.32
C PHE A 245 5.36 0.80 -11.17
N LEU A 246 5.93 0.30 -12.28
CA LEU A 246 5.26 -0.67 -13.14
C LEU A 246 4.91 -1.95 -12.37
N THR A 247 5.81 -2.42 -11.49
CA THR A 247 5.56 -3.58 -10.62
C THR A 247 4.40 -3.33 -9.66
N ILE A 248 4.41 -2.21 -8.92
CA ILE A 248 3.31 -1.82 -8.02
C ILE A 248 2.01 -1.67 -8.80
N SER A 249 2.10 -1.14 -10.03
CA SER A 249 0.94 -0.84 -10.85
C SER A 249 0.17 -2.08 -11.30
N ASN A 250 0.88 -3.19 -11.49
CA ASN A 250 0.27 -4.49 -11.81
C ASN A 250 -0.48 -5.09 -10.62
N SER A 251 -0.20 -4.65 -9.39
CA SER A 251 -0.84 -5.14 -8.18
C SER A 251 -2.15 -4.43 -7.84
N PHE A 252 -2.50 -3.32 -8.51
CA PHE A 252 -3.80 -2.68 -8.33
C PHE A 252 -4.90 -3.51 -9.02
N THR A 253 -5.57 -4.39 -8.26
CA THR A 253 -6.74 -5.13 -8.75
C THR A 253 -8.02 -4.68 -8.02
N ASN A 254 -9.11 -4.54 -8.77
CA ASN A 254 -10.52 -4.48 -8.33
C ASN A 254 -10.98 -3.42 -7.30
N ILE A 255 -10.23 -2.33 -7.05
CA ILE A 255 -10.68 -1.25 -6.16
C ILE A 255 -11.21 -0.06 -6.96
N SER A 256 -12.53 0.17 -6.90
CA SER A 256 -13.16 1.35 -7.48
C SER A 256 -12.86 2.61 -6.68
N TYR A 257 -12.11 3.53 -7.29
CA TYR A 257 -11.80 4.85 -6.69
C TYR A 257 -12.91 5.88 -6.88
N LEU A 258 -14.01 5.56 -7.57
CA LEU A 258 -15.02 6.55 -7.96
C LEU A 258 -15.61 7.30 -6.73
N ALA A 259 -15.78 6.62 -5.61
CA ALA A 259 -16.24 7.23 -4.36
C ALA A 259 -15.23 8.27 -3.84
N ASP A 260 -13.93 7.93 -3.81
CA ASP A 260 -12.86 8.86 -3.42
C ASP A 260 -12.82 10.09 -4.33
N PHE A 261 -12.99 9.92 -5.65
CA PHE A 261 -13.05 11.04 -6.58
C PHE A 261 -14.22 11.98 -6.29
N LYS A 262 -15.43 11.43 -6.18
CA LYS A 262 -16.63 12.22 -5.89
C LYS A 262 -16.48 12.96 -4.55
N HIS A 263 -15.91 12.30 -3.56
CA HIS A 263 -15.62 12.90 -2.26
C HIS A 263 -14.62 14.05 -2.42
N ASN A 264 -13.42 13.80 -2.95
CA ASN A 264 -12.35 14.79 -3.02
C ASN A 264 -12.70 16.02 -3.86
N TYR A 265 -13.47 15.85 -4.93
CA TYR A 265 -13.85 16.93 -5.86
C TYR A 265 -15.14 17.67 -5.48
N LEU A 266 -15.82 17.26 -4.40
CA LEU A 266 -17.12 17.80 -3.99
C LEU A 266 -17.11 19.34 -3.83
N LEU A 267 -15.99 19.90 -3.37
CA LEU A 267 -15.85 21.32 -3.07
C LEU A 267 -15.23 22.15 -4.21
N ILE A 268 -14.98 21.57 -5.38
CA ILE A 268 -14.41 22.30 -6.53
C ILE A 268 -15.44 23.25 -7.14
N THR A 269 -15.42 24.52 -6.78
CA THR A 269 -16.22 25.59 -7.38
C THR A 269 -15.29 26.64 -7.99
N ALA A 270 -15.77 27.47 -8.93
CA ALA A 270 -14.95 28.54 -9.51
C ALA A 270 -14.32 29.43 -8.42
N ILE A 271 -15.10 29.79 -7.39
CA ILE A 271 -14.59 30.63 -6.30
C ILE A 271 -13.53 29.92 -5.46
N ASN A 272 -13.70 28.62 -5.18
CA ASN A 272 -12.73 27.84 -4.42
C ASN A 272 -11.43 27.65 -5.20
N LEU A 273 -11.51 27.47 -6.53
CA LEU A 273 -10.33 27.40 -7.39
C LEU A 273 -9.45 28.66 -7.28
N PHE A 274 -10.04 29.86 -7.31
CA PHE A 274 -9.30 31.12 -7.15
C PHE A 274 -8.76 31.35 -5.74
N ARG A 275 -9.35 30.70 -4.73
CA ARG A 275 -8.83 30.64 -3.36
C ARG A 275 -7.72 29.59 -3.20
N LEU A 276 -7.45 28.79 -4.23
CA LEU A 276 -6.55 27.63 -4.21
C LEU A 276 -7.01 26.55 -3.20
N ILE A 277 -8.32 26.37 -3.06
CA ILE A 277 -8.96 25.35 -2.21
C ILE A 277 -10.01 24.57 -3.00
N GLY A 278 -10.49 23.47 -2.44
CA GLY A 278 -11.57 22.68 -3.06
C GLY A 278 -11.34 21.19 -3.03
N ASN A 279 -10.35 20.73 -2.26
CA ASN A 279 -10.16 19.32 -1.95
C ASN A 279 -10.90 18.97 -0.65
N ASN A 280 -12.04 18.29 -0.75
CA ASN A 280 -12.83 17.92 0.44
C ASN A 280 -12.11 16.92 1.35
N GLY A 281 -11.34 16.00 0.77
CA GLY A 281 -10.59 14.98 1.52
C GLY A 281 -9.30 15.51 2.16
N SER A 282 -9.19 16.83 2.33
CA SER A 282 -7.99 17.50 2.83
C SER A 282 -8.29 18.32 4.08
N PRO A 283 -7.29 18.66 4.89
CA PRO A 283 -7.47 19.46 6.10
C PRO A 283 -7.88 20.93 5.83
N GLN A 284 -8.16 21.34 4.59
CA GLN A 284 -8.57 22.70 4.23
C GLN A 284 -9.76 23.21 5.05
N GLY A 285 -10.75 22.33 5.30
CA GLY A 285 -11.89 22.58 6.21
C GLY A 285 -11.43 22.97 7.60
N ASN A 286 -10.64 22.08 8.22
CA ASN A 286 -10.16 22.23 9.59
C ASN A 286 -9.21 23.43 9.76
N LEU A 287 -8.48 23.81 8.71
CA LEU A 287 -7.65 25.01 8.69
C LEU A 287 -8.49 26.30 8.69
N GLY A 288 -9.78 26.22 8.37
CA GLY A 288 -10.70 27.36 8.29
C GLY A 288 -10.63 28.11 6.97
N TYR A 289 -10.04 27.52 5.92
CA TYR A 289 -9.88 28.20 4.64
C TYR A 289 -11.20 28.45 3.90
N PHE A 290 -12.25 27.67 4.19
CA PHE A 290 -13.58 27.85 3.58
C PHE A 290 -14.37 29.02 4.18
N ASP A 291 -14.17 29.29 5.47
CA ASP A 291 -14.93 30.30 6.23
C ASP A 291 -14.24 31.67 6.26
N PHE A 292 -12.99 31.74 5.81
CA PHE A 292 -12.19 32.95 5.93
C PHE A 292 -12.63 34.00 4.90
N THR A 293 -13.06 35.17 5.36
CA THR A 293 -13.52 36.27 4.48
C THR A 293 -12.38 36.90 3.67
N PHE A 294 -11.16 36.97 4.21
CA PHE A 294 -9.99 37.46 3.48
C PHE A 294 -9.57 36.55 2.32
N LEU A 295 -9.71 35.22 2.48
CA LEU A 295 -10.29 34.34 1.45
C LEU A 295 -10.72 34.94 0.12
N ASN A 296 -11.97 35.35 0.20
CA ASN A 296 -12.84 35.74 -0.89
C ASN A 296 -12.37 37.06 -1.45
N LEU A 297 -11.97 37.96 -0.55
CA LEU A 297 -11.44 39.27 -0.91
C LEU A 297 -10.13 39.12 -1.70
N GLY A 298 -9.20 38.29 -1.24
CA GLY A 298 -7.95 38.00 -1.94
C GLY A 298 -8.19 37.38 -3.30
N ALA A 299 -8.96 36.29 -3.37
CA ALA A 299 -9.32 35.63 -4.63
C ALA A 299 -9.98 36.59 -5.63
N PHE A 300 -10.90 37.43 -5.17
CA PHE A 300 -11.58 38.43 -5.99
C PHE A 300 -10.62 39.52 -6.48
N ILE A 301 -9.83 40.11 -5.59
CA ILE A 301 -8.83 41.14 -5.94
C ILE A 301 -7.82 40.58 -6.93
N PHE A 302 -7.25 39.40 -6.68
CA PHE A 302 -6.29 38.78 -7.60
C PHE A 302 -6.91 38.49 -8.97
N SER A 303 -8.17 38.07 -9.03
CA SER A 303 -8.89 37.89 -10.30
C SER A 303 -9.05 39.21 -11.06
N ILE A 304 -9.42 40.30 -10.38
CA ILE A 304 -9.50 41.65 -10.96
C ILE A 304 -8.13 42.10 -11.47
N LEU A 305 -7.06 41.87 -10.70
CA LEU A 305 -5.69 42.22 -11.10
C LEU A 305 -5.32 41.55 -12.43
N ILE A 306 -5.68 40.27 -12.59
CA ILE A 306 -5.45 39.53 -13.84
C ILE A 306 -6.22 40.17 -15.00
N VAL A 307 -7.52 40.47 -14.84
CA VAL A 307 -8.31 41.16 -15.88
C VAL A 307 -7.67 42.51 -16.24
N PHE A 308 -7.29 43.29 -15.23
CA PHE A 308 -6.63 44.59 -15.40
C PHE A 308 -5.34 44.48 -16.22
N TYR A 309 -4.52 43.46 -15.97
CA TYR A 309 -3.31 43.23 -16.76
C TYR A 309 -3.60 43.14 -18.26
N PHE A 310 -4.67 42.45 -18.67
CA PHE A 310 -5.04 42.32 -20.08
C PHE A 310 -5.58 43.61 -20.67
N VAL A 311 -6.40 44.36 -19.92
CA VAL A 311 -6.95 45.65 -20.37
C VAL A 311 -5.84 46.67 -20.67
N PHE A 312 -4.79 46.71 -19.85
CA PHE A 312 -3.73 47.72 -19.95
C PHE A 312 -2.42 47.21 -20.56
N LYS A 313 -2.46 46.04 -21.22
CA LYS A 313 -1.30 45.43 -21.85
C LYS A 313 -0.92 46.20 -23.11
N LYS A 314 0.32 46.71 -23.14
CA LYS A 314 0.91 47.24 -24.39
C LYS A 314 1.34 46.06 -25.26
N LYS A 315 1.21 46.18 -26.58
CA LYS A 315 1.63 45.15 -27.57
C LYS A 315 3.13 44.86 -27.40
N ASP A 316 3.46 43.82 -26.64
CA ASP A 316 4.82 43.32 -26.41
C ASP A 316 4.97 41.94 -27.04
N SER A 317 6.09 41.73 -27.73
CA SER A 317 6.54 40.43 -28.26
C SER A 317 6.50 39.27 -27.26
N ARG A 318 6.55 39.54 -25.94
CA ARG A 318 6.45 38.52 -24.88
C ARG A 318 5.01 38.21 -24.45
N ALA A 319 4.02 38.73 -25.17
CA ALA A 319 2.61 38.62 -24.84
C ALA A 319 2.06 37.19 -24.78
N TYR A 320 2.71 36.21 -25.39
CA TYR A 320 2.23 34.83 -25.46
C TYR A 320 2.23 34.11 -24.12
N PHE A 321 3.20 34.39 -23.26
CA PHE A 321 3.36 33.63 -22.02
C PHE A 321 2.20 33.84 -21.02
N PRO A 322 1.66 35.05 -20.81
CA PRO A 322 0.41 35.23 -20.08
C PRO A 322 -0.78 34.45 -20.65
N TYR A 323 -0.88 34.31 -21.97
CA TYR A 323 -1.95 33.51 -22.58
C TYR A 323 -1.76 32.02 -22.27
N PHE A 324 -0.53 31.51 -22.27
CA PHE A 324 -0.23 30.15 -21.82
C PHE A 324 -0.72 29.91 -20.39
N LEU A 325 -0.40 30.84 -19.47
CA LEU A 325 -0.77 30.71 -18.06
C LEU A 325 -2.29 30.75 -17.87
N ILE A 326 -3.02 31.59 -18.62
CA ILE A 326 -4.49 31.56 -18.60
C ILE A 326 -4.99 30.22 -19.12
N SER A 327 -4.50 29.77 -20.27
CA SER A 327 -4.92 28.49 -20.85
C SER A 327 -4.66 27.33 -19.88
N ALA A 328 -3.54 27.35 -19.14
CA ALA A 328 -3.25 26.39 -18.09
C ALA A 328 -4.26 26.48 -16.93
N CYS A 329 -4.61 27.69 -16.48
CA CYS A 329 -5.63 27.90 -15.44
C CYS A 329 -7.02 27.42 -15.90
N LEU A 330 -7.43 27.77 -17.13
CA LEU A 330 -8.70 27.37 -17.73
C LEU A 330 -8.78 25.87 -17.96
N LEU A 331 -7.72 25.25 -18.48
CA LEU A 331 -7.64 23.80 -18.69
C LEU A 331 -7.72 23.06 -17.35
N SER A 332 -6.99 23.52 -16.34
CA SER A 332 -7.04 22.96 -14.98
C SER A 332 -8.46 23.08 -14.39
N THR A 333 -9.09 24.25 -14.55
CA THR A 333 -10.46 24.51 -14.10
C THR A 333 -11.46 23.61 -14.80
N PHE A 334 -11.39 23.52 -16.13
CA PHE A 334 -12.21 22.66 -16.94
C PHE A 334 -12.07 21.20 -16.51
N PHE A 335 -10.83 20.73 -16.35
CA PHE A 335 -10.58 19.34 -15.97
C PHE A 335 -11.14 19.02 -14.58
N MET A 336 -10.90 19.87 -13.58
CA MET A 336 -11.42 19.64 -12.23
C MET A 336 -12.95 19.73 -12.17
N THR A 337 -13.57 20.67 -12.90
CA THR A 337 -15.03 20.77 -12.99
C THR A 337 -15.64 19.62 -13.77
N ALA A 338 -14.95 19.11 -14.80
CA ALA A 338 -15.39 17.95 -15.57
C ALA A 338 -15.38 16.67 -14.73
N ILE A 339 -14.35 16.45 -13.90
CA ILE A 339 -14.32 15.36 -12.91
C ILE A 339 -15.47 15.50 -11.92
N ARG A 340 -15.64 16.69 -11.34
CA ARG A 340 -16.74 16.95 -10.38
C ARG A 340 -18.11 16.66 -10.99
N ALA A 341 -18.33 17.06 -12.23
CA ALA A 341 -19.58 16.83 -12.95
C ALA A 341 -19.75 15.36 -13.41
N GLY A 342 -18.74 14.52 -13.21
CA GLY A 342 -18.77 13.10 -13.56
C GLY A 342 -18.57 12.81 -15.04
N PHE A 343 -18.18 13.80 -15.85
CA PHE A 343 -17.93 13.61 -17.30
C PHE A 343 -16.80 12.61 -17.57
N LEU A 344 -15.86 12.45 -16.64
CA LEU A 344 -14.75 11.50 -16.75
C LEU A 344 -14.98 10.18 -16.00
N ASN A 345 -16.16 9.96 -15.41
CA ASN A 345 -16.43 8.75 -14.61
C ASN A 345 -16.19 7.45 -15.40
N PHE A 346 -16.47 7.45 -16.72
CA PHE A 346 -16.26 6.28 -17.58
C PHE A 346 -14.78 5.94 -17.78
N LEU A 347 -13.89 6.91 -17.62
CA LEU A 347 -12.44 6.70 -17.70
C LEU A 347 -11.83 6.42 -16.32
N ILE A 348 -12.52 6.80 -15.23
CA ILE A 348 -12.14 6.48 -13.85
C ILE A 348 -12.54 5.03 -13.55
N THR A 349 -11.85 4.12 -14.23
CA THR A 349 -11.87 2.68 -13.95
C THR A 349 -10.57 2.26 -13.31
N ASP A 350 -10.60 1.12 -12.62
CA ASP A 350 -9.48 0.59 -11.83
C ASP A 350 -8.24 0.30 -12.70
N GLN A 351 -8.43 0.17 -14.02
CA GLN A 351 -7.37 -0.08 -14.99
C GLN A 351 -6.66 1.20 -15.49
N ASN A 352 -7.22 2.38 -15.23
CA ASN A 352 -6.66 3.64 -15.73
C ASN A 352 -5.78 4.32 -14.66
N ILE A 353 -4.57 3.80 -14.49
CA ILE A 353 -3.51 4.34 -13.61
C ILE A 353 -3.31 5.85 -13.79
N ILE A 354 -3.39 6.30 -15.05
CA ILE A 354 -3.28 7.70 -15.42
C ILE A 354 -4.33 8.53 -14.68
N LEU A 355 -5.59 8.12 -14.73
CA LEU A 355 -6.65 8.86 -14.07
C LEU A 355 -6.67 8.66 -12.58
N ILE A 356 -6.29 7.49 -12.04
CA ILE A 356 -6.12 7.29 -10.59
C ILE A 356 -5.21 8.37 -9.98
N SER A 357 -4.22 8.86 -10.73
CA SER A 357 -3.42 10.01 -10.29
C SER A 357 -4.27 11.24 -9.98
N ALA A 358 -5.34 11.48 -10.73
CA ALA A 358 -6.30 12.57 -10.54
C ALA A 358 -7.26 12.34 -9.35
N ARG A 359 -7.13 11.29 -8.53
CA ARG A 359 -8.01 11.07 -7.37
C ARG A 359 -8.05 12.25 -6.41
N ASN A 360 -6.95 12.99 -6.32
CA ASN A 360 -6.79 14.15 -5.47
C ASN A 360 -6.62 15.40 -6.35
N PRO A 361 -7.54 16.39 -6.30
CA PRO A 361 -7.47 17.60 -7.11
C PRO A 361 -6.23 18.45 -6.83
N GLN A 362 -5.58 18.26 -5.67
CA GLN A 362 -4.37 18.99 -5.29
C GLN A 362 -3.26 18.91 -6.34
N LYS A 363 -3.16 17.77 -7.05
CA LYS A 363 -2.15 17.56 -8.09
C LYS A 363 -2.27 18.52 -9.25
N ILE A 364 -3.49 18.93 -9.56
CA ILE A 364 -3.78 19.92 -10.59
C ILE A 364 -3.59 21.33 -10.02
N PHE A 365 -3.93 21.53 -8.74
CA PHE A 365 -3.72 22.80 -8.05
C PHE A 365 -2.26 23.27 -8.06
N TYR A 366 -1.27 22.38 -8.14
CA TYR A 366 0.12 22.82 -8.19
C TYR A 366 0.46 23.65 -9.42
N PHE A 367 -0.01 23.20 -10.59
CA PHE A 367 0.18 23.90 -11.85
C PHE A 367 -0.70 25.13 -11.94
N PHE A 368 -1.93 25.04 -11.43
CA PHE A 368 -2.82 26.18 -11.29
C PHE A 368 -2.19 27.25 -10.40
N ALA A 369 -1.68 26.90 -9.22
CA ALA A 369 -1.05 27.83 -8.28
C ALA A 369 0.19 28.50 -8.89
N PHE A 370 1.04 27.74 -9.62
CA PHE A 370 2.15 28.31 -10.36
C PHE A 370 1.67 29.35 -11.38
N ALA A 371 0.74 28.96 -12.26
CA ALA A 371 0.22 29.85 -13.30
C ALA A 371 -0.45 31.10 -12.71
N TYR A 372 -1.25 30.91 -11.68
CA TYR A 372 -1.98 31.96 -10.96
C TYR A 372 -1.04 32.96 -10.29
N VAL A 373 0.00 32.50 -9.58
CA VAL A 373 0.96 33.40 -8.92
C VAL A 373 1.76 34.21 -9.94
N ILE A 374 2.16 33.64 -11.07
CA ILE A 374 2.86 34.39 -12.11
C ILE A 374 1.93 35.46 -12.75
N LEU A 375 0.66 35.13 -12.99
CA LEU A 375 -0.33 36.11 -13.48
C LEU A 375 -0.54 37.25 -12.47
N ILE A 376 -0.61 36.94 -11.18
CA ILE A 376 -0.65 37.97 -10.11
C ILE A 376 0.61 38.83 -10.17
N ALA A 377 1.79 38.24 -10.28
CA ALA A 377 3.05 38.99 -10.33
C ALA A 377 3.08 40.02 -11.47
N LEU A 378 2.71 39.59 -12.67
CA LEU A 378 2.66 40.45 -13.86
C LEU A 378 1.63 41.58 -13.71
N SER A 379 0.50 41.27 -13.09
CA SER A 379 -0.57 42.24 -12.85
C SER A 379 -0.17 43.30 -11.84
N VAL A 380 0.37 42.86 -10.70
CA VAL A 380 0.86 43.75 -9.64
C VAL A 380 2.02 44.60 -10.15
N ASP A 381 2.95 44.04 -10.92
CA ASP A 381 4.06 44.80 -11.50
C ASP A 381 3.58 45.94 -12.42
N ARG A 382 2.56 45.66 -13.22
CA ARG A 382 1.98 46.66 -14.12
C ARG A 382 1.31 47.79 -13.36
N ILE A 383 0.51 47.47 -12.35
CA ILE A 383 -0.19 48.46 -11.53
C ILE A 383 0.80 49.24 -10.67
N TYR A 384 1.76 48.57 -10.05
CA TYR A 384 2.84 49.20 -9.30
C TYR A 384 3.61 50.20 -10.17
N THR A 385 3.96 49.82 -11.40
CA THR A 385 4.63 50.71 -12.35
C THR A 385 3.74 51.89 -12.75
N LEU A 386 2.44 51.67 -12.94
CA LEU A 386 1.48 52.72 -13.27
C LEU A 386 1.34 53.72 -12.11
N LEU A 387 1.10 53.23 -10.89
CA LEU A 387 0.95 54.05 -9.68
C LEU A 387 2.23 54.82 -9.37
N ASN A 388 3.41 54.20 -9.55
CA ASN A 388 4.69 54.86 -9.33
C ASN A 388 4.97 56.01 -10.31
N ARG A 389 4.32 56.03 -11.49
CA ARG A 389 4.40 57.21 -12.37
C ARG A 389 3.66 58.41 -11.79
N TYR A 390 2.61 58.17 -11.01
CA TYR A 390 1.88 59.22 -10.29
C TYR A 390 2.56 59.57 -8.96
N SER A 391 2.80 58.58 -8.10
CA SER A 391 3.54 58.74 -6.85
C SER A 391 4.09 57.40 -6.37
N LYS A 392 5.36 57.38 -5.94
CA LYS A 392 5.99 56.19 -5.34
C LYS A 392 5.23 55.70 -4.11
N TRP A 393 4.59 56.61 -3.37
CA TRP A 393 3.83 56.27 -2.17
C TRP A 393 2.64 55.36 -2.49
N PHE A 394 1.92 55.60 -3.59
CA PHE A 394 0.80 54.73 -4.00
C PHE A 394 1.27 53.32 -4.37
N GLY A 395 2.43 53.19 -5.01
CA GLY A 395 3.02 51.87 -5.28
C GLY A 395 3.36 51.12 -3.99
N TYR A 396 3.98 51.79 -3.01
CA TYR A 396 4.26 51.16 -1.71
C TYR A 396 2.99 50.85 -0.91
N ALA A 397 1.98 51.71 -0.95
CA ALA A 397 0.69 51.48 -0.30
C ALA A 397 0.00 50.23 -0.87
N LEU A 398 0.01 50.05 -2.20
CA LEU A 398 -0.48 48.83 -2.85
C LEU A 398 0.26 47.60 -2.34
N LEU A 399 1.59 47.62 -2.29
CA LEU A 399 2.38 46.47 -1.84
C LEU A 399 2.16 46.15 -0.37
N PHE A 400 2.02 47.16 0.47
CA PHE A 400 1.69 46.99 1.89
C PHE A 400 0.30 46.36 2.05
N PHE A 401 -0.69 46.86 1.32
CA PHE A 401 -2.05 46.29 1.33
C PHE A 401 -2.07 44.84 0.85
N LEU A 402 -1.35 44.52 -0.25
CA LEU A 402 -1.22 43.15 -0.73
C LEU A 402 -0.48 42.24 0.27
N ALA A 403 0.53 42.77 0.97
CA ALA A 403 1.21 42.02 2.03
C ALA A 403 0.27 41.72 3.21
N LEU A 404 -0.55 42.68 3.64
CA LEU A 404 -1.57 42.44 4.67
C LEU A 404 -2.61 41.40 4.23
N LEU A 405 -3.11 41.52 2.99
CA LEU A 405 -4.02 40.52 2.42
C LEU A 405 -3.37 39.13 2.39
N TYR A 406 -2.11 39.04 1.98
CA TYR A 406 -1.36 37.78 1.95
C TYR A 406 -1.16 37.18 3.35
N LEU A 407 -0.83 38.00 4.35
CA LEU A 407 -0.72 37.55 5.75
C LEU A 407 -2.06 37.08 6.31
N GLY A 408 -3.16 37.78 5.99
CA GLY A 408 -4.51 37.33 6.31
C GLY A 408 -4.85 36.01 5.62
N TRP A 409 -4.57 35.91 4.31
CA TRP A 409 -4.78 34.72 3.48
C TRP A 409 -4.06 33.50 4.06
N ASN A 410 -2.84 33.66 4.57
CA ASN A 410 -2.02 32.57 5.09
C ASN A 410 -1.97 32.51 6.62
N SER A 411 -2.85 33.22 7.33
CA SER A 411 -2.85 33.27 8.78
C SER A 411 -2.90 31.90 9.48
N PRO A 412 -3.57 30.85 8.96
CA PRO A 412 -3.51 29.53 9.59
C PRO A 412 -2.10 28.94 9.66
N VAL A 413 -1.20 29.30 8.75
CA VAL A 413 0.17 28.76 8.70
C VAL A 413 1.13 29.52 9.62
N LEU A 414 0.83 30.79 9.93
CA LEU A 414 1.71 31.68 10.70
C LEU A 414 1.87 31.29 12.18
N VAL A 415 1.13 30.28 12.66
CA VAL A 415 1.27 29.72 14.01
C VAL A 415 2.64 29.05 14.21
N GLY A 416 3.31 28.65 13.12
CA GLY A 416 4.68 28.11 13.13
C GLY A 416 4.78 26.58 13.02
N ASP A 417 3.63 25.90 13.04
CA ASP A 417 3.47 24.45 12.89
C ASP A 417 2.51 24.10 11.73
N PHE A 418 2.23 25.06 10.84
CA PHE A 418 1.25 24.93 9.76
C PHE A 418 -0.16 24.53 10.26
N SER A 419 -0.53 24.92 11.49
CA SER A 419 -1.79 24.53 12.13
C SER A 419 -1.97 23.00 12.23
N LEU A 420 -0.87 22.25 12.31
CA LEU A 420 -0.93 20.81 12.56
C LEU A 420 -1.67 20.50 13.85
N ASN A 421 -1.37 21.23 14.94
CA ASN A 421 -2.06 21.01 16.22
C ASN A 421 -3.58 21.25 16.10
N LYS A 422 -4.00 22.27 15.34
CA LYS A 422 -5.43 22.56 15.10
C LYS A 422 -6.12 21.47 14.27
N THR A 423 -5.45 20.94 13.25
CA THR A 423 -6.06 20.02 12.28
C THR A 423 -6.05 18.57 12.73
N ARG A 424 -5.08 18.19 13.57
CA ARG A 424 -4.78 16.80 13.91
C ARG A 424 -4.89 16.49 15.41
N GLY A 425 -5.17 17.49 16.23
CA GLY A 425 -5.21 17.40 17.68
C GLY A 425 -3.83 17.51 18.32
N GLU A 426 -3.79 18.00 19.55
CA GLU A 426 -2.54 18.14 20.30
C GLU A 426 -1.93 16.75 20.56
N ASN A 427 -0.66 16.57 20.20
CA ASN A 427 0.18 15.41 20.53
C ASN A 427 -0.02 14.09 19.75
N ASN A 428 -1.07 13.91 18.95
CA ASN A 428 -1.32 12.62 18.28
C ASN A 428 -0.26 12.23 17.24
N TYR A 429 0.47 13.20 16.70
CA TYR A 429 1.45 13.00 15.62
C TYR A 429 2.84 13.50 15.98
N ILE A 430 3.07 13.82 17.25
CA ILE A 430 4.38 14.16 17.78
C ILE A 430 5.05 12.87 18.24
N VAL A 431 6.28 12.63 17.81
CA VAL A 431 7.09 11.53 18.34
C VAL A 431 7.71 12.00 19.65
N GLY A 432 6.99 11.76 20.76
CA GLY A 432 7.47 12.11 22.09
C GLY A 432 8.75 11.36 22.49
N ASP A 433 9.51 11.94 23.41
CA ASP A 433 10.78 11.39 23.90
C ASP A 433 10.64 9.97 24.46
N LYS A 434 9.44 9.61 24.96
CA LYS A 434 9.15 8.25 25.44
C LYS A 434 9.44 7.20 24.36
N TYR A 435 9.06 7.46 23.11
CA TYR A 435 9.29 6.52 22.01
C TYR A 435 10.77 6.38 21.69
N GLN A 436 11.53 7.48 21.76
CA GLN A 436 12.99 7.42 21.55
C GLN A 436 13.68 6.54 22.60
N ARG A 437 13.25 6.62 23.87
CA ARG A 437 13.72 5.71 24.93
C ARG A 437 13.35 4.27 24.62
N LEU A 438 12.08 4.02 24.29
CA LEU A 438 11.62 2.68 23.91
C LEU A 438 12.48 2.08 22.79
N PHE A 439 12.78 2.83 21.73
CA PHE A 439 13.58 2.30 20.63
C PHE A 439 15.03 2.06 21.01
N LYS A 440 15.59 2.85 21.93
CA LYS A 440 16.91 2.57 22.49
C LYS A 440 16.91 1.21 23.21
N GLU A 441 15.86 0.92 23.99
CA GLU A 441 15.69 -0.36 24.67
C GLU A 441 15.45 -1.50 23.67
N ILE A 442 14.54 -1.34 22.70
CA ILE A 442 14.27 -2.36 21.67
C ILE A 442 15.51 -2.66 20.84
N LYS A 443 16.36 -1.68 20.55
CA LYS A 443 17.62 -1.91 19.82
C LYS A 443 18.60 -2.83 20.56
N THR A 444 18.45 -2.98 21.89
CA THR A 444 19.24 -3.95 22.65
C THR A 444 18.76 -5.39 22.50
N ILE A 445 17.55 -5.58 21.95
CA ILE A 445 17.00 -6.89 21.60
C ILE A 445 17.70 -7.38 20.33
N GLN A 446 18.68 -8.26 20.50
CA GLN A 446 19.51 -8.74 19.37
C GLN A 446 18.85 -9.83 18.53
N ASN A 447 17.78 -10.47 19.02
CA ASN A 447 17.10 -11.56 18.35
C ASN A 447 15.58 -11.36 18.49
N GLY A 448 14.84 -11.33 17.38
CA GLY A 448 13.37 -11.36 17.37
C GLY A 448 12.63 -10.02 17.28
N PHE A 449 11.31 -10.13 17.22
CA PHE A 449 10.41 -8.99 17.06
C PHE A 449 9.64 -8.66 18.34
N ALA A 450 9.38 -7.38 18.52
CA ALA A 450 8.54 -6.85 19.58
C ALA A 450 7.17 -6.46 19.01
N LEU A 451 6.10 -7.04 19.56
CA LEU A 451 4.72 -6.67 19.25
C LEU A 451 4.30 -5.51 20.15
N TYR A 452 3.94 -4.39 19.55
CA TYR A 452 3.50 -3.20 20.28
C TYR A 452 1.98 -3.25 20.50
N LEU A 453 1.49 -3.03 21.73
CA LEU A 453 0.07 -3.04 22.06
C LEU A 453 -0.32 -1.82 22.94
N PRO A 454 -1.46 -1.18 22.67
CA PRO A 454 -2.30 -1.33 21.47
C PRO A 454 -1.58 -0.83 20.20
N PHE A 455 -1.99 -1.32 19.03
CA PHE A 455 -1.39 -0.94 17.74
C PHE A 455 -2.42 -0.32 16.80
N ASP A 456 -2.20 0.94 16.45
CA ASP A 456 -3.05 1.69 15.55
C ASP A 456 -2.29 2.49 14.50
N TYR A 457 -3.03 3.19 13.64
CA TYR A 457 -2.45 4.07 12.63
C TYR A 457 -1.48 5.12 13.21
N SER A 458 -1.83 5.73 14.34
CA SER A 458 -1.00 6.76 14.97
C SER A 458 0.30 6.18 15.52
N MET A 459 0.27 4.92 15.95
CA MET A 459 1.40 4.19 16.46
C MET A 459 2.29 3.68 15.33
N GLN A 460 1.69 3.14 14.28
CA GLN A 460 2.36 2.69 13.07
C GLN A 460 3.28 3.78 12.49
N ILE A 461 2.76 4.99 12.31
CA ILE A 461 3.53 6.14 11.78
C ILE A 461 4.64 6.61 12.75
N LYS A 462 4.43 6.55 14.08
CA LYS A 462 5.44 6.93 15.09
C LYS A 462 6.56 5.90 15.18
N ASN A 463 6.25 4.63 14.95
CA ASN A 463 7.17 3.49 15.09
C ASN A 463 7.92 3.13 13.81
N TYR A 464 7.69 3.86 12.72
CA TYR A 464 8.24 3.52 11.40
C TYR A 464 9.78 3.41 11.34
N TRP A 465 10.51 3.99 12.28
CA TRP A 465 11.97 3.99 12.35
C TRP A 465 12.54 2.92 13.30
N ALA A 466 11.69 2.16 13.96
CA ALA A 466 12.08 1.11 14.90
C ALA A 466 12.27 -0.21 14.15
N ASP A 467 13.51 -0.49 13.79
CA ASP A 467 13.89 -1.84 13.39
C ASP A 467 13.61 -2.78 14.59
N SER A 468 13.10 -3.99 14.34
CA SER A 468 12.66 -4.98 15.36
C SER A 468 11.26 -4.82 15.98
N LEU A 469 10.47 -3.80 15.61
CA LEU A 469 9.03 -3.82 15.90
C LEU A 469 8.26 -4.59 14.82
N VAL A 470 7.17 -5.24 15.21
CA VAL A 470 6.20 -5.79 14.25
C VAL A 470 5.64 -4.62 13.43
N GLU A 471 6.10 -4.52 12.18
CA GLU A 471 5.68 -3.49 11.24
C GLU A 471 4.53 -4.03 10.40
N LEU A 472 3.38 -3.38 10.53
CA LEU A 472 2.25 -3.58 9.63
C LEU A 472 2.29 -2.52 8.54
N LYS A 473 1.90 -2.87 7.32
CA LYS A 473 1.80 -1.92 6.20
C LYS A 473 0.37 -1.50 5.96
N LEU A 474 0.20 -0.19 5.74
CA LEU A 474 -1.02 0.39 5.18
C LEU A 474 -1.23 -0.10 3.75
N GLY A 475 -2.42 -0.59 3.44
CA GLY A 475 -2.75 -1.02 2.08
C GLY A 475 -2.07 -2.33 1.65
N GLY A 476 -1.83 -3.26 2.58
CA GLY A 476 -1.14 -4.54 2.32
C GLY A 476 -1.69 -5.35 1.13
N ASN A 477 -2.98 -5.16 0.82
CA ASN A 477 -3.67 -5.67 -0.37
C ASN A 477 -3.03 -5.30 -1.70
N MET A 478 -2.15 -4.29 -1.74
CA MET A 478 -1.49 -3.82 -2.96
C MET A 478 -0.06 -4.36 -3.13
N THR A 479 0.53 -5.04 -2.14
CA THR A 479 1.96 -5.41 -2.20
C THR A 479 2.25 -6.89 -1.87
N GLY A 480 1.24 -7.76 -1.91
CA GLY A 480 1.40 -9.18 -1.54
C GLY A 480 1.61 -9.40 -0.03
N ALA A 481 1.34 -8.39 0.80
CA ALA A 481 1.43 -8.48 2.26
C ALA A 481 0.14 -9.04 2.90
N ASP A 482 -0.81 -9.52 2.09
CA ASP A 482 -2.11 -10.02 2.54
C ASP A 482 -1.98 -11.15 3.56
N SER A 483 -1.06 -12.08 3.32
CA SER A 483 -0.86 -13.21 4.21
C SER A 483 -0.22 -12.83 5.54
N ALA A 484 0.74 -11.90 5.53
CA ALA A 484 1.34 -11.36 6.75
C ALA A 484 0.33 -10.55 7.57
N ASN A 485 -0.45 -9.69 6.92
CA ASN A 485 -1.53 -8.94 7.57
C ASN A 485 -2.61 -9.88 8.10
N GLU A 486 -2.98 -10.94 7.39
CA GLU A 486 -3.97 -11.91 7.86
C GLU A 486 -3.44 -12.74 9.04
N ALA A 487 -2.16 -13.12 9.03
CA ALA A 487 -1.52 -13.76 10.17
C ALA A 487 -1.52 -12.84 11.40
N VAL A 488 -1.17 -11.56 11.26
CA VAL A 488 -1.22 -10.61 12.38
C VAL A 488 -2.65 -10.30 12.81
N SER A 489 -3.61 -10.25 11.88
CA SER A 489 -5.04 -10.11 12.17
C SER A 489 -5.55 -11.28 13.02
N THR A 490 -5.15 -12.50 12.67
CA THR A 490 -5.46 -13.71 13.44
C THR A 490 -4.81 -13.69 14.82
N LEU A 491 -3.53 -13.28 14.90
CA LEU A 491 -2.85 -13.07 16.18
C LEU A 491 -3.62 -12.08 17.06
N TYR A 492 -4.04 -10.94 16.50
CA TYR A 492 -4.80 -9.93 17.23
C TYR A 492 -6.16 -10.42 17.71
N ARG A 493 -6.88 -11.18 16.87
CA ARG A 493 -8.18 -11.78 17.27
C ARG A 493 -7.99 -12.74 18.45
N ASN A 494 -6.93 -13.54 18.42
CA ASN A 494 -6.62 -14.46 19.50
C ASN A 494 -6.20 -13.74 20.80
N ILE A 495 -5.42 -12.66 20.71
CA ILE A 495 -5.10 -11.80 21.86
C ILE A 495 -6.38 -11.22 22.46
N CYS A 496 -7.30 -10.70 21.64
CA CYS A 496 -8.57 -10.19 22.13
C CYS A 496 -9.49 -11.26 22.71
N ALA A 497 -9.35 -12.52 22.28
CA ALA A 497 -10.04 -13.67 22.87
C ALA A 497 -9.44 -14.13 24.22
N GLY A 498 -8.39 -13.47 24.71
CA GLY A 498 -7.75 -13.80 25.99
C GLY A 498 -6.65 -14.86 25.92
N ASN A 499 -6.13 -15.15 24.72
CA ASN A 499 -5.04 -16.10 24.54
C ASN A 499 -3.68 -15.40 24.50
N SER A 500 -2.87 -15.53 25.57
CA SER A 500 -1.55 -14.89 25.70
C SER A 500 -0.41 -15.62 24.99
N ALA A 501 -0.63 -16.87 24.56
CA ALA A 501 0.40 -17.78 24.09
C ALA A 501 0.02 -18.52 22.80
N THR A 502 -0.41 -17.79 21.77
CA THR A 502 -0.76 -18.42 20.49
C THR A 502 0.47 -19.04 19.82
N PRO A 503 0.39 -20.25 19.26
CA PRO A 503 1.43 -20.81 18.39
C PRO A 503 1.91 -19.83 17.30
N LEU A 504 1.01 -18.96 16.84
CA LEU A 504 1.28 -17.96 15.82
C LEU A 504 2.35 -16.93 16.22
N SER A 505 2.47 -16.56 17.50
CA SER A 505 3.53 -15.64 17.94
C SER A 505 4.92 -16.27 17.79
N LYS A 506 5.02 -17.61 17.94
CA LYS A 506 6.26 -18.36 17.67
C LYS A 506 6.57 -18.37 16.18
N ILE A 507 5.56 -18.60 15.35
CA ILE A 507 5.71 -18.61 13.88
C ILE A 507 6.15 -17.22 13.37
N LEU A 508 5.60 -16.15 13.94
CA LEU A 508 5.95 -14.76 13.60
C LEU A 508 7.24 -14.27 14.26
N ASN A 509 7.98 -15.15 14.96
CA ASN A 509 9.20 -14.84 15.70
C ASN A 509 9.05 -13.61 16.63
N ILE A 510 7.86 -13.46 17.24
CA ILE A 510 7.58 -12.43 18.23
C ILE A 510 8.12 -12.94 19.56
N GLN A 511 9.05 -12.17 20.13
CA GLN A 511 9.73 -12.50 21.37
C GLN A 511 9.37 -11.54 22.50
N TYR A 512 8.92 -10.34 22.16
CA TYR A 512 8.59 -9.32 23.15
C TYR A 512 7.21 -8.76 22.92
N ILE A 513 6.53 -8.42 24.01
CA ILE A 513 5.29 -7.65 23.97
C ILE A 513 5.57 -6.30 24.64
N VAL A 514 5.40 -5.20 23.91
CA VAL A 514 5.55 -3.84 24.42
C VAL A 514 4.16 -3.28 24.71
N LEU A 515 3.85 -3.05 25.98
CA LEU A 515 2.61 -2.40 26.40
C LEU A 515 2.84 -0.91 26.64
N ASP A 516 2.12 -0.05 25.93
CA ASP A 516 2.03 1.38 26.26
C ASP A 516 1.03 1.58 27.40
N LYS A 517 1.49 2.14 28.52
CA LYS A 517 0.66 2.48 29.67
C LYS A 517 -0.30 3.63 29.35
N ASN A 518 0.10 4.51 28.43
CA ASN A 518 -0.65 5.73 28.06
C ASN A 518 -0.59 5.95 26.54
N PRO A 519 -1.26 5.11 25.73
CA PRO A 519 -1.24 5.23 24.28
C PRO A 519 -1.96 6.51 23.82
N ASN A 520 -1.26 7.33 23.03
CA ASN A 520 -1.88 8.46 22.34
C ASN A 520 -2.50 7.95 21.03
N SER A 521 -3.70 7.39 21.11
CA SER A 521 -4.45 6.89 19.96
C SER A 521 -5.35 7.95 19.33
N TYR A 522 -5.52 7.85 18.01
CA TYR A 522 -6.51 8.64 17.27
C TYR A 522 -7.96 8.22 17.57
N GLN A 523 -8.20 6.94 17.89
CA GLN A 523 -9.53 6.44 18.22
C GLN A 523 -9.73 6.42 19.73
N LYS A 524 -10.86 6.95 20.20
CA LYS A 524 -11.27 6.80 21.60
C LYS A 524 -11.61 5.33 21.83
N HIS A 525 -10.77 4.62 22.59
CA HIS A 525 -10.99 3.22 22.91
C HIS A 525 -12.38 3.02 23.55
N ALA A 526 -13.11 2.00 23.10
CA ALA A 526 -14.34 1.58 23.77
C ALA A 526 -14.00 1.21 25.23
N SER A 527 -14.85 1.64 26.16
CA SER A 527 -14.55 1.75 27.58
C SER A 527 -14.29 0.43 28.35
N ALA A 528 -14.22 -0.74 27.71
CA ALA A 528 -13.92 -2.00 28.44
C ALA A 528 -13.42 -3.21 27.61
N GLY A 529 -13.17 -3.10 26.29
CA GLY A 529 -12.94 -4.28 25.44
C GLY A 529 -11.69 -4.21 24.56
N CYS A 530 -11.12 -5.38 24.26
CA CYS A 530 -10.17 -5.55 23.16
C CYS A 530 -10.93 -5.69 21.84
N ALA A 531 -10.51 -4.98 20.80
CA ALA A 531 -11.14 -5.02 19.49
C ALA A 531 -10.08 -5.07 18.38
N VAL A 532 -10.40 -5.78 17.30
CA VAL A 532 -9.58 -5.81 16.09
C VAL A 532 -10.38 -5.18 14.97
N GLU A 533 -9.82 -4.15 14.34
CA GLU A 533 -10.43 -3.49 13.19
C GLU A 533 -9.46 -3.54 12.01
N SER A 534 -9.98 -3.72 10.79
CA SER A 534 -9.18 -3.60 9.58
C SER A 534 -9.44 -2.25 8.94
N TYR A 535 -8.38 -1.49 8.66
CA TYR A 535 -8.46 -0.20 7.98
C TYR A 535 -7.51 -0.21 6.78
N TYR A 536 -8.06 -0.04 5.58
CA TYR A 536 -7.32 -0.22 4.32
C TYR A 536 -6.55 -1.55 4.23
N GLY A 537 -7.11 -2.64 4.76
CA GLY A 537 -6.48 -3.96 4.75
C GLY A 537 -5.41 -4.17 5.83
N THR A 538 -5.17 -3.19 6.69
CA THR A 538 -4.24 -3.29 7.82
C THR A 538 -5.00 -3.59 9.10
N PRO A 539 -4.67 -4.68 9.81
CA PRO A 539 -5.31 -4.96 11.09
C PRO A 539 -4.74 -4.03 12.18
N TYR A 540 -5.62 -3.47 12.98
CA TYR A 540 -5.31 -2.69 14.17
C TYR A 540 -5.93 -3.36 15.38
N ILE A 541 -5.25 -3.30 16.52
CA ILE A 541 -5.70 -3.87 17.78
C ILE A 541 -5.81 -2.79 18.84
N TRP A 542 -6.95 -2.79 19.50
CA TRP A 542 -7.34 -1.85 20.53
C TRP A 542 -7.54 -2.58 21.85
N GLY A 543 -7.31 -1.90 22.96
CA GLY A 543 -7.56 -2.43 24.29
C GLY A 543 -6.97 -1.53 25.38
N THR A 544 -7.47 -1.66 26.60
CA THR A 544 -6.91 -0.95 27.76
C THR A 544 -5.58 -1.57 28.19
N TYR A 545 -4.70 -0.77 28.80
CA TYR A 545 -3.47 -1.29 29.41
C TYR A 545 -3.74 -2.46 30.37
N ASP A 546 -4.76 -2.35 31.22
CA ASP A 546 -5.08 -3.38 32.22
C ASP A 546 -5.45 -4.72 31.59
N PHE A 547 -6.21 -4.72 30.49
CA PHE A 547 -6.53 -5.91 29.71
C PHE A 547 -5.27 -6.62 29.22
N PHE A 548 -4.37 -5.92 28.53
CA PHE A 548 -3.15 -6.53 27.99
C PHE A 548 -2.17 -6.92 29.12
N ASN A 549 -2.03 -6.07 30.14
CA ASN A 549 -1.16 -6.35 31.28
C ASN A 549 -1.63 -7.60 32.05
N GLY A 550 -2.95 -7.76 32.25
CA GLY A 550 -3.51 -8.98 32.84
C GLY A 550 -3.25 -10.22 31.99
N LEU A 551 -3.38 -10.09 30.66
CA LEU A 551 -3.15 -11.18 29.71
C LEU A 551 -1.70 -11.69 29.74
N PHE A 552 -0.72 -10.79 29.79
CA PHE A 552 0.71 -11.12 29.76
C PHE A 552 1.39 -11.12 31.14
N ALA A 553 0.64 -10.97 32.23
CA ALA A 553 1.19 -10.87 33.58
C ALA A 553 2.05 -12.07 34.01
N SER A 554 1.80 -13.26 33.44
CA SER A 554 2.58 -14.48 33.71
C SER A 554 3.95 -14.50 33.03
N ASN A 555 4.20 -13.62 32.05
CA ASN A 555 5.46 -13.56 31.33
C ASN A 555 6.53 -12.79 32.11
N LYS A 556 7.80 -13.10 31.83
CA LYS A 556 8.93 -12.42 32.45
C LYS A 556 8.96 -10.95 32.00
N ILE A 557 9.06 -10.02 32.94
CA ILE A 557 9.21 -8.60 32.63
C ILE A 557 10.67 -8.37 32.21
N TYR A 558 10.87 -7.93 30.98
CA TYR A 558 12.18 -7.55 30.44
C TYR A 558 12.55 -6.13 30.84
N TYR A 559 11.60 -5.20 30.73
CA TYR A 559 11.79 -3.78 31.01
C TYR A 559 10.49 -3.14 31.48
N GLU A 560 10.55 -2.19 32.40
CA GLU A 560 9.39 -1.40 32.81
C GLU A 560 9.82 0.03 33.21
N ASP A 561 9.10 1.03 32.69
CA ASP A 561 9.19 2.43 33.13
C ASP A 561 7.78 3.03 33.33
N ASN A 562 7.69 4.34 33.51
CA ASN A 562 6.40 5.03 33.68
C ASN A 562 5.52 5.00 32.41
N ASN A 563 6.07 4.68 31.24
CA ASN A 563 5.37 4.74 29.95
C ASN A 563 5.13 3.34 29.37
N PHE A 564 6.04 2.40 29.58
CA PHE A 564 6.08 1.12 28.91
C PHE A 564 6.31 -0.01 29.89
N LYS A 565 5.80 -1.18 29.52
CA LYS A 565 6.14 -2.46 30.13
C LYS A 565 6.39 -3.47 29.02
N ILE A 566 7.56 -4.09 29.03
CA ILE A 566 8.00 -5.05 28.02
C ILE A 566 8.04 -6.44 28.65
N TYR A 567 7.30 -7.37 28.08
CA TYR A 567 7.33 -8.77 28.45
C TYR A 567 8.19 -9.57 27.48
N GLU A 568 8.96 -10.52 28.00
CA GLU A 568 9.67 -11.54 27.24
C GLU A 568 8.78 -12.80 27.15
N LEU A 569 8.57 -13.29 25.92
CA LEU A 569 7.85 -14.53 25.65
C LEU A 569 8.85 -15.69 25.71
N ASN A 570 8.63 -16.67 26.60
CA ASN A 570 9.46 -17.86 26.76
C ASN A 570 9.29 -18.82 25.56
N ASN A 571 9.78 -18.44 24.39
CA ASN A 571 9.67 -19.19 23.15
C ASN A 571 11.05 -19.59 22.64
N LEU A 572 11.22 -20.86 22.26
CA LEU A 572 12.40 -21.33 21.53
C LEU A 572 12.47 -20.59 20.20
N ILE A 573 13.52 -19.78 20.04
CA ILE A 573 13.78 -18.98 18.84
C ILE A 573 14.26 -19.93 17.76
N ARG A 574 13.58 -19.94 16.60
CA ARG A 574 14.21 -20.47 15.40
C ARG A 574 15.10 -19.38 14.80
N PRO A 575 16.33 -19.73 14.37
CA PRO A 575 17.12 -18.80 13.59
C PRO A 575 16.36 -18.39 12.33
N GLU A 576 16.64 -17.18 11.84
CA GLU A 576 16.02 -16.59 10.65
C GLU A 576 16.06 -17.54 9.45
N ILE A 577 17.12 -18.33 9.34
CA ILE A 577 17.23 -19.44 8.39
C ILE A 577 17.38 -20.74 9.18
N SER A 578 16.50 -21.68 8.92
CA SER A 578 16.48 -22.99 9.60
C SER A 578 16.07 -24.10 8.65
N THR A 579 16.34 -25.34 9.03
CA THR A 579 15.83 -26.51 8.32
C THR A 579 14.61 -27.09 9.01
N LEU A 580 13.82 -27.83 8.25
CA LEU A 580 12.64 -28.52 8.76
C LEU A 580 12.83 -30.02 8.54
N ASP A 581 12.66 -30.80 9.61
CA ASP A 581 12.58 -32.26 9.57
C ASP A 581 11.20 -32.79 9.17
N ASN A 582 10.15 -31.97 9.34
CA ASN A 582 8.78 -32.31 8.99
C ASN A 582 8.07 -31.09 8.38
N LEU A 583 7.32 -31.33 7.30
CA LEU A 583 6.50 -30.33 6.64
C LEU A 583 5.12 -30.91 6.32
N TYR A 584 4.09 -30.21 6.77
CA TYR A 584 2.70 -30.62 6.56
C TYR A 584 2.11 -29.94 5.32
N SER A 585 1.20 -30.61 4.62
CA SER A 585 0.45 -30.00 3.52
C SER A 585 -1.04 -30.10 3.81
N PHE A 586 -1.74 -28.96 3.86
CA PHE A 586 -3.19 -28.88 4.01
C PHE A 586 -3.75 -27.56 3.48
N ASP A 587 -5.05 -27.51 3.22
CA ASP A 587 -5.75 -26.26 2.84
C ASP A 587 -5.96 -25.37 4.08
N LEU A 588 -5.58 -24.10 4.01
CA LEU A 588 -5.76 -23.13 5.09
C LEU A 588 -7.13 -22.48 5.14
N SER A 589 -8.00 -22.74 4.15
CA SER A 589 -9.21 -21.94 3.92
C SER A 589 -10.17 -21.86 5.11
N ASN A 590 -10.21 -22.87 5.99
CA ASN A 590 -11.06 -22.89 7.18
C ASN A 590 -10.33 -23.42 8.43
N ASN A 591 -10.80 -23.02 9.62
CA ASN A 591 -10.42 -23.57 10.93
C ASN A 591 -8.92 -23.73 11.26
N ALA A 592 -8.07 -22.79 10.82
CA ALA A 592 -6.62 -22.85 11.04
C ALA A 592 -6.22 -23.10 12.51
N ASP A 593 -6.88 -22.45 13.47
CA ASP A 593 -6.60 -22.65 14.91
C ASP A 593 -6.86 -24.10 15.36
N THR A 594 -7.93 -24.74 14.86
CA THR A 594 -8.25 -26.13 15.19
C THR A 594 -7.21 -27.08 14.61
N LYS A 595 -6.80 -26.86 13.36
CA LYS A 595 -5.73 -27.64 12.70
C LYS A 595 -4.41 -27.50 13.43
N TYR A 596 -4.07 -26.28 13.83
CA TYR A 596 -2.87 -26.01 14.62
C TYR A 596 -2.90 -26.74 15.96
N ASN A 597 -4.05 -26.74 16.63
CA ASN A 597 -4.25 -27.49 17.86
C ASN A 597 -4.16 -29.01 17.64
N PHE A 598 -4.73 -29.53 16.55
CA PHE A 598 -4.64 -30.94 16.18
C PHE A 598 -3.18 -31.36 15.98
N ILE A 599 -2.44 -30.65 15.13
CA ILE A 599 -1.04 -30.99 14.82
C ILE A 599 -0.20 -30.94 16.10
N ASN A 600 -0.31 -29.84 16.86
CA ASN A 600 0.47 -29.67 18.10
C ASN A 600 0.14 -30.74 19.16
N LYS A 601 -1.13 -31.14 19.32
CA LYS A 601 -1.55 -32.11 20.34
C LYS A 601 -1.36 -33.56 19.93
N GLN A 602 -1.64 -33.90 18.67
CA GLN A 602 -1.74 -35.30 18.21
C GLN A 602 -0.52 -35.77 17.43
N LEU A 603 0.08 -34.88 16.63
CA LEU A 603 1.26 -35.21 15.84
C LEU A 603 2.54 -34.84 16.59
N GLY A 604 2.45 -33.85 17.49
CA GLY A 604 3.56 -33.40 18.31
C GLY A 604 4.60 -32.60 17.52
N GLY A 605 5.47 -31.89 18.24
CA GLY A 605 6.56 -31.13 17.63
C GLY A 605 6.16 -29.74 17.13
N GLN A 606 7.17 -29.00 16.66
CA GLN A 606 6.94 -27.75 15.94
C GLN A 606 6.49 -28.10 14.53
N PHE A 607 5.41 -27.50 14.06
CA PHE A 607 4.91 -27.78 12.73
C PHE A 607 5.00 -26.55 11.84
N TYR A 608 5.32 -26.81 10.59
CA TYR A 608 5.21 -25.87 9.49
C TYR A 608 4.35 -26.50 8.42
N PHE A 609 3.69 -25.69 7.62
CA PHE A 609 2.86 -26.23 6.55
C PHE A 609 3.01 -25.44 5.26
N ILE A 610 2.63 -26.06 4.15
CA ILE A 610 2.44 -25.41 2.86
C ILE A 610 0.99 -25.59 2.42
N THR A 611 0.44 -24.63 1.70
CA THR A 611 -0.91 -24.74 1.15
C THR A 611 -0.93 -25.70 -0.03
N SER A 612 -1.87 -26.65 -0.04
CA SER A 612 -1.93 -27.79 -0.97
C SER A 612 -2.18 -27.43 -2.45
N THR A 613 -2.19 -26.16 -2.82
CA THR A 613 -2.26 -25.70 -4.22
C THR A 613 -0.91 -25.82 -4.96
N ALA A 614 0.15 -26.24 -4.27
CA ALA A 614 1.44 -26.50 -4.89
C ALA A 614 1.30 -27.64 -5.91
N LYS A 615 1.59 -27.34 -7.19
CA LYS A 615 1.31 -28.17 -8.37
C LYS A 615 1.96 -29.56 -8.39
N ASN A 616 2.82 -29.90 -7.44
CA ASN A 616 3.58 -31.14 -7.41
C ASN A 616 3.56 -31.75 -6.00
N ASP A 617 3.06 -32.98 -5.86
CA ASP A 617 3.23 -33.79 -4.65
C ASP A 617 4.71 -34.14 -4.49
N ILE A 618 5.42 -33.41 -3.63
CA ILE A 618 6.76 -33.82 -3.23
C ILE A 618 6.62 -34.95 -2.22
N ASP A 619 7.38 -36.01 -2.43
CA ASP A 619 7.34 -37.23 -1.61
C ASP A 619 7.52 -37.03 -0.07
N PRO A 620 8.37 -36.12 0.44
CA PRO A 620 8.61 -36.02 1.88
C PRO A 620 7.54 -35.24 2.66
N LEU A 621 6.46 -34.79 2.02
CA LEU A 621 5.37 -34.08 2.70
C LEU A 621 4.48 -35.04 3.48
N THR A 622 4.12 -34.66 4.71
CA THR A 622 3.01 -35.24 5.47
C THR A 622 1.72 -34.57 5.02
N GLN A 623 0.89 -35.27 4.23
CA GLN A 623 -0.38 -34.71 3.79
C GLN A 623 -1.42 -34.86 4.90
N ILE A 624 -2.13 -33.78 5.20
CA ILE A 624 -3.27 -33.80 6.10
C ILE A 624 -4.51 -33.47 5.27
N PHE A 625 -5.38 -34.46 5.13
CA PHE A 625 -6.72 -34.30 4.60
C PHE A 625 -7.73 -34.30 5.74
N ILE A 626 -8.71 -33.42 5.67
CA ILE A 626 -9.77 -33.30 6.69
C ILE A 626 -11.06 -33.71 6.01
N PRO A 627 -11.49 -34.97 6.14
CA PRO A 627 -12.74 -35.42 5.57
C PRO A 627 -13.87 -34.54 6.08
N PHE A 628 -14.70 -34.04 5.17
CA PHE A 628 -15.90 -33.25 5.47
C PHE A 628 -15.65 -31.83 6.05
N GLU A 629 -14.48 -31.24 5.82
CA GLU A 629 -14.27 -29.81 6.14
C GLU A 629 -15.13 -28.88 5.28
N ASN A 630 -15.18 -29.14 3.97
CA ASN A 630 -15.92 -28.35 2.99
C ASN A 630 -17.07 -29.19 2.41
N ILE A 631 -18.03 -29.59 3.24
CA ILE A 631 -19.19 -30.38 2.77
C ILE A 631 -19.96 -29.55 1.73
N GLY A 632 -19.95 -30.02 0.49
CA GLY A 632 -20.79 -29.59 -0.62
C GLY A 632 -21.96 -30.53 -0.88
N LEU A 633 -22.80 -30.22 -1.88
CA LEU A 633 -23.91 -31.10 -2.26
C LEU A 633 -23.41 -32.41 -2.86
N GLU A 634 -22.28 -32.37 -3.57
CA GLU A 634 -21.56 -33.50 -4.11
C GLU A 634 -21.12 -34.51 -3.05
N ASN A 635 -21.02 -34.07 -1.78
CA ASN A 635 -20.69 -34.95 -0.68
C ASN A 635 -21.93 -35.62 -0.07
N VAL A 636 -23.16 -35.26 -0.45
CA VAL A 636 -24.39 -35.82 0.14
C VAL A 636 -24.95 -36.92 -0.77
N SER A 637 -25.00 -38.16 -0.27
CA SER A 637 -25.56 -39.32 -0.99
C SER A 637 -26.98 -39.65 -0.52
N ILE A 638 -27.76 -40.30 -1.40
CA ILE A 638 -29.21 -40.58 -1.28
C ILE A 638 -29.58 -41.47 -0.06
N ASN A 639 -28.61 -42.08 0.63
CA ASN A 639 -28.83 -43.06 1.71
C ASN A 639 -28.36 -42.61 3.11
N SER A 640 -28.55 -41.33 3.46
CA SER A 640 -28.10 -40.78 4.76
C SER A 640 -26.58 -40.93 4.98
N THR A 641 -25.80 -40.77 3.90
CA THR A 641 -24.34 -40.93 3.89
C THR A 641 -23.68 -39.68 3.32
N LEU A 642 -22.64 -39.19 4.00
CA LEU A 642 -21.72 -38.20 3.46
C LEU A 642 -20.52 -38.90 2.81
N VAL A 643 -20.02 -38.39 1.69
CA VAL A 643 -18.94 -38.96 0.90
C VAL A 643 -17.87 -37.89 0.68
N ALA A 644 -16.62 -38.19 1.03
CA ALA A 644 -15.46 -37.37 0.73
C ALA A 644 -14.46 -38.21 -0.08
N ILE A 645 -13.93 -37.65 -1.16
CA ILE A 645 -12.95 -38.32 -2.03
C ILE A 645 -11.58 -37.69 -1.79
N THR A 646 -10.54 -38.52 -1.75
CA THR A 646 -9.16 -38.07 -1.61
C THR A 646 -8.21 -38.88 -2.48
N ASN A 647 -7.14 -38.24 -2.93
CA ASN A 647 -6.03 -38.84 -3.70
C ASN A 647 -4.75 -38.94 -2.86
N ILE A 648 -4.88 -39.01 -1.53
CA ILE A 648 -3.71 -39.22 -0.67
C ILE A 648 -2.96 -40.47 -1.13
N ASP A 649 -1.64 -40.34 -1.18
CA ASP A 649 -0.75 -41.40 -1.66
C ASP A 649 -0.88 -42.66 -0.81
N ALA A 650 -1.35 -43.71 -1.48
CA ALA A 650 -1.58 -45.04 -0.96
C ALA A 650 -0.29 -45.80 -0.62
N GLN A 651 0.85 -45.41 -1.21
CA GLN A 651 2.14 -46.01 -0.93
C GLN A 651 2.66 -45.61 0.46
N LYS A 652 2.16 -44.49 1.00
CA LYS A 652 2.47 -44.00 2.33
C LYS A 652 1.59 -44.70 3.37
N LYS A 653 2.11 -44.79 4.60
CA LYS A 653 1.29 -45.23 5.74
C LYS A 653 0.28 -44.14 6.05
N ASN A 654 -0.99 -44.51 6.10
CA ASN A 654 -2.09 -43.57 6.30
C ASN A 654 -2.73 -43.80 7.65
N THR A 655 -2.95 -42.74 8.41
CA THR A 655 -3.58 -42.81 9.73
C THR A 655 -4.80 -41.92 9.77
N LEU A 656 -5.95 -42.49 10.13
CA LEU A 656 -7.14 -41.73 10.47
C LEU A 656 -7.15 -41.43 11.97
N TYR A 657 -7.17 -40.15 12.30
CA TYR A 657 -7.39 -39.64 13.65
C TYR A 657 -8.87 -39.27 13.81
N ASN A 658 -9.44 -39.72 14.92
CA ASN A 658 -10.81 -39.42 15.32
C ASN A 658 -10.80 -38.58 16.60
N MET A 659 -11.18 -37.32 16.47
CA MET A 659 -11.07 -36.31 17.54
C MET A 659 -12.27 -36.25 18.48
N GLY A 660 -13.19 -37.21 18.38
CA GLY A 660 -14.29 -37.38 19.34
C GLY A 660 -15.50 -38.07 18.72
N ASP A 661 -16.47 -38.45 19.56
CA ASP A 661 -17.66 -39.14 19.07
C ASP A 661 -18.57 -38.17 18.28
N ALA A 662 -18.79 -38.49 17.01
CA ALA A 662 -19.75 -37.80 16.14
C ALA A 662 -21.12 -38.50 16.10
N GLY A 663 -21.28 -39.62 16.81
CA GLY A 663 -22.53 -40.39 16.88
C GLY A 663 -22.85 -41.19 15.60
N GLY A 664 -21.85 -41.47 14.76
CA GLY A 664 -22.00 -42.17 13.48
C GLY A 664 -20.90 -43.21 13.22
N SER A 665 -20.90 -43.80 12.02
CA SER A 665 -19.87 -44.74 11.58
C SER A 665 -19.18 -44.26 10.31
N ILE A 666 -17.85 -44.26 10.32
CA ILE A 666 -17.02 -43.97 9.14
C ILE A 666 -16.62 -45.27 8.42
N ARG A 667 -16.62 -45.25 7.10
CA ARG A 667 -16.17 -46.35 6.24
C ARG A 667 -15.22 -45.79 5.19
N ILE A 668 -14.22 -46.57 4.82
CA ILE A 668 -13.24 -46.21 3.79
C ILE A 668 -13.27 -47.31 2.74
N ASN A 669 -13.51 -46.96 1.48
CA ASN A 669 -13.71 -47.89 0.36
C ASN A 669 -14.71 -49.02 0.74
N GLY A 670 -15.85 -48.63 1.33
CA GLY A 670 -16.90 -49.54 1.82
C GLY A 670 -16.63 -50.27 3.14
N SER A 671 -15.36 -50.34 3.59
CA SER A 671 -14.96 -51.05 4.80
C SER A 671 -15.14 -50.19 6.05
N ARG A 672 -15.84 -50.70 7.07
CA ARG A 672 -16.09 -49.97 8.33
C ARG A 672 -14.78 -49.81 9.10
N VAL A 673 -14.48 -48.59 9.54
CA VAL A 673 -13.31 -48.30 10.39
C VAL A 673 -13.73 -48.38 11.85
N ALA A 674 -12.89 -48.98 12.70
CA ALA A 674 -13.13 -49.00 14.14
C ALA A 674 -13.16 -47.58 14.71
N ASN A 675 -14.01 -47.34 15.72
CA ASN A 675 -14.15 -46.03 16.36
C ASN A 675 -13.03 -45.77 17.38
N ASN A 676 -11.78 -46.06 16.99
CA ASN A 676 -10.60 -45.80 17.80
C ASN A 676 -10.12 -44.36 17.57
N PRO A 677 -9.52 -43.69 18.58
CA PRO A 677 -8.95 -42.35 18.41
C PRO A 677 -7.90 -42.25 17.29
N LYS A 678 -7.21 -43.35 17.00
CA LYS A 678 -6.20 -43.48 15.95
C LYS A 678 -6.33 -44.84 15.27
N THR A 679 -6.45 -44.87 13.95
CA THR A 679 -6.53 -46.11 13.17
C THR A 679 -5.57 -46.06 11.99
N LEU A 680 -4.66 -47.04 11.90
CA LEU A 680 -3.79 -47.22 10.74
C LEU A 680 -4.58 -47.83 9.58
N LEU A 681 -4.37 -47.30 8.38
CA LEU A 681 -5.09 -47.64 7.17
C LEU A 681 -4.11 -48.07 6.07
N SER A 682 -4.52 -49.06 5.29
CA SER A 682 -3.90 -49.42 4.02
C SER A 682 -4.84 -48.98 2.91
N LEU A 683 -4.48 -47.95 2.17
CA LEU A 683 -5.28 -47.42 1.07
C LEU A 683 -4.81 -48.05 -0.26
N PRO A 684 -5.71 -48.34 -1.21
CA PRO A 684 -5.35 -48.65 -2.59
C PRO A 684 -4.86 -47.40 -3.34
N VAL A 685 -4.01 -47.62 -4.35
CA VAL A 685 -3.52 -46.58 -5.26
C VAL A 685 -4.70 -45.96 -6.02
N GLY A 686 -4.77 -44.62 -6.04
CA GLY A 686 -5.80 -43.85 -6.73
C GLY A 686 -6.78 -43.17 -5.77
N GLU A 687 -7.98 -42.91 -6.26
CA GLU A 687 -9.05 -42.26 -5.49
C GLU A 687 -9.56 -43.16 -4.36
N ASN A 688 -9.65 -42.59 -3.16
CA ASN A 688 -10.15 -43.24 -1.96
C ASN A 688 -11.43 -42.56 -1.48
N GLU A 689 -12.48 -43.35 -1.30
CA GLU A 689 -13.79 -42.89 -0.85
C GLU A 689 -13.91 -43.03 0.67
N ILE A 690 -14.15 -41.92 1.35
CA ILE A 690 -14.40 -41.86 2.80
C ILE A 690 -15.88 -41.53 3.00
N THR A 691 -16.62 -42.44 3.61
CA THR A 691 -18.05 -42.27 3.86
C THR A 691 -18.35 -42.16 5.34
N TYR A 692 -19.26 -41.26 5.70
CA TYR A 692 -19.78 -41.10 7.05
C TYR A 692 -21.29 -41.34 7.06
N GLN A 693 -21.74 -42.27 7.88
CA GLN A 693 -23.15 -42.63 8.02
C GLN A 693 -23.64 -42.37 9.44
N ASN A 694 -24.73 -41.61 9.58
CA ASN A 694 -25.39 -41.39 10.86
C ASN A 694 -26.90 -41.37 10.69
N LYS A 695 -27.59 -42.33 11.33
CA LYS A 695 -29.05 -42.50 11.23
C LYS A 695 -29.85 -41.35 11.83
N ALA A 696 -29.22 -40.49 12.64
CA ALA A 696 -29.88 -39.30 13.21
C ALA A 696 -30.09 -38.19 12.18
N TYR A 697 -29.44 -38.26 11.01
CA TYR A 697 -29.55 -37.26 9.96
C TYR A 697 -30.18 -37.89 8.71
N SER A 698 -31.31 -37.37 8.27
CA SER A 698 -31.98 -37.84 7.05
C SER A 698 -31.29 -37.36 5.77
N PHE A 699 -30.48 -36.28 5.85
CA PHE A 699 -29.98 -35.49 4.72
C PHE A 699 -31.06 -35.06 3.72
N SER A 700 -32.32 -35.01 4.15
CA SER A 700 -33.42 -34.50 3.35
C SER A 700 -33.36 -32.98 3.27
N ASN A 701 -33.75 -32.44 2.11
CA ASN A 701 -33.94 -31.00 1.96
C ASN A 701 -35.10 -30.53 2.86
N LEU A 702 -34.83 -29.55 3.73
CA LEU A 702 -35.86 -28.93 4.57
C LEU A 702 -36.65 -27.86 3.81
N MET A 703 -36.21 -27.47 2.62
CA MET A 703 -36.93 -26.55 1.74
C MET A 703 -38.08 -27.30 1.05
N THR A 704 -39.32 -26.90 1.30
CA THR A 704 -40.51 -27.54 0.69
C THR A 704 -40.79 -27.10 -0.76
N ASN A 705 -40.21 -25.98 -1.19
CA ASN A 705 -40.37 -25.43 -2.55
C ASN A 705 -39.04 -24.81 -3.02
N GLY A 706 -37.96 -25.59 -2.94
CA GLY A 706 -36.61 -25.15 -3.28
C GLY A 706 -36.39 -24.86 -4.77
N SER A 707 -37.06 -25.63 -5.64
CA SER A 707 -37.02 -25.48 -7.10
C SER A 707 -38.20 -24.66 -7.64
N PHE A 708 -38.95 -24.00 -6.77
CA PHE A 708 -40.03 -23.05 -7.15
C PHE A 708 -41.18 -23.62 -7.99
N GLU A 709 -41.36 -24.94 -8.06
CA GLU A 709 -42.43 -25.61 -8.81
C GLU A 709 -43.84 -25.27 -8.33
N SER A 710 -43.99 -24.96 -7.04
CA SER A 710 -45.27 -24.52 -6.45
C SER A 710 -45.44 -22.99 -6.43
N GLY A 711 -44.61 -22.26 -7.18
CA GLY A 711 -44.59 -20.80 -7.21
C GLY A 711 -43.37 -20.20 -6.50
N ALA A 712 -43.29 -18.87 -6.43
CA ALA A 712 -42.28 -18.19 -5.61
C ALA A 712 -42.56 -18.37 -4.11
N TRP A 713 -41.58 -18.17 -3.21
CA TRP A 713 -41.83 -18.32 -1.76
C TRP A 713 -42.78 -17.26 -1.20
N ARG A 714 -42.84 -16.10 -1.86
CA ARG A 714 -43.85 -15.05 -1.65
C ARG A 714 -44.48 -14.68 -2.99
N ASP A 715 -45.75 -14.31 -2.96
CA ASP A 715 -46.49 -13.91 -4.17
C ASP A 715 -45.98 -12.60 -4.80
N LYS A 716 -45.26 -11.77 -4.03
CA LYS A 716 -44.74 -10.47 -4.46
C LYS A 716 -43.25 -10.35 -4.20
N VAL A 717 -42.59 -9.58 -5.05
CA VAL A 717 -41.22 -9.13 -4.81
C VAL A 717 -41.19 -8.18 -3.61
N GLU A 718 -40.19 -8.32 -2.76
CA GLU A 718 -39.98 -7.43 -1.61
C GLU A 718 -38.84 -6.44 -1.91
N ASP A 719 -38.97 -5.23 -1.36
CA ASP A 719 -37.95 -4.20 -1.44
C ASP A 719 -37.04 -4.27 -0.20
N CYS A 720 -35.94 -5.01 -0.32
CA CYS A 720 -35.01 -5.24 0.79
C CYS A 720 -34.01 -4.10 1.00
N HIS A 721 -34.07 -3.02 0.23
CA HIS A 721 -33.23 -1.83 0.43
C HIS A 721 -33.94 -0.57 -0.06
N ASN A 722 -35.01 -0.23 0.66
CA ASN A 722 -35.84 0.95 0.40
C ASN A 722 -35.15 2.23 0.90
N TYR A 723 -34.45 2.94 0.01
CA TYR A 723 -33.82 4.23 0.31
C TYR A 723 -34.60 5.44 -0.25
N ASP A 724 -35.57 5.23 -1.14
CA ASP A 724 -36.50 6.25 -1.63
C ASP A 724 -37.89 5.67 -1.99
N LYS A 725 -38.82 6.44 -2.58
CA LYS A 725 -40.19 5.96 -2.88
C LYS A 725 -40.38 5.36 -4.28
N ASN A 726 -39.30 5.14 -5.04
CA ASN A 726 -39.34 4.74 -6.44
C ASN A 726 -38.57 3.42 -6.70
N PRO A 727 -39.01 2.29 -6.10
CA PRO A 727 -38.42 0.99 -6.41
C PRO A 727 -38.69 0.63 -7.88
N ILE A 728 -37.66 0.15 -8.57
CA ILE A 728 -37.79 -0.47 -9.88
C ILE A 728 -37.24 -1.88 -9.74
N ILE A 729 -38.11 -2.76 -9.23
CA ILE A 729 -37.85 -4.16 -8.93
C ILE A 729 -38.96 -5.03 -9.52
N ALA A 730 -38.62 -6.25 -9.93
CA ALA A 730 -39.59 -7.23 -10.40
C ALA A 730 -39.21 -8.64 -9.98
N MET A 731 -40.18 -9.54 -10.07
CA MET A 731 -40.01 -10.97 -9.83
C MET A 731 -40.92 -11.75 -10.77
N SER A 732 -40.41 -12.86 -11.30
CA SER A 732 -41.16 -13.78 -12.15
C SER A 732 -40.63 -15.20 -12.01
N LEU A 733 -41.43 -16.20 -12.40
CA LEU A 733 -40.97 -17.57 -12.57
C LEU A 733 -40.58 -17.78 -14.04
N ASN A 734 -39.34 -18.19 -14.28
CA ASN A 734 -38.79 -18.34 -15.62
C ASN A 734 -38.81 -19.82 -16.03
N LYS A 735 -39.56 -20.15 -17.07
CA LYS A 735 -39.71 -21.52 -17.58
C LYS A 735 -38.65 -21.94 -18.60
N GLU A 736 -37.88 -21.00 -19.13
CA GLU A 736 -36.85 -21.27 -20.14
C GLU A 736 -35.50 -21.54 -19.48
N GLU A 737 -35.10 -20.63 -18.59
CA GLU A 737 -33.80 -20.63 -17.91
C GLU A 737 -33.96 -21.21 -16.50
N LYS A 738 -33.61 -22.49 -16.31
CA LYS A 738 -33.77 -23.24 -15.05
C LYS A 738 -32.68 -24.30 -14.91
N SER A 739 -32.33 -24.67 -13.67
CA SER A 739 -31.37 -25.74 -13.38
C SER A 739 -32.03 -27.02 -12.86
N ASP A 740 -33.23 -26.91 -12.28
CA ASP A 740 -34.03 -28.02 -11.79
C ASP A 740 -35.50 -27.82 -12.15
N GLY A 741 -36.27 -28.91 -12.25
CA GLY A 741 -37.72 -28.86 -12.49
C GLY A 741 -38.20 -28.14 -13.76
N GLU A 742 -39.33 -27.42 -13.67
CA GLU A 742 -39.99 -26.73 -14.79
C GLU A 742 -39.77 -25.21 -14.81
N GLN A 743 -39.31 -24.61 -13.70
CA GLN A 743 -39.10 -23.16 -13.63
C GLN A 743 -38.10 -22.72 -12.55
N SER A 744 -37.46 -21.56 -12.75
CA SER A 744 -36.61 -20.92 -11.74
C SER A 744 -37.20 -19.59 -11.24
N LEU A 745 -36.73 -19.11 -10.09
CA LEU A 745 -37.05 -17.77 -9.62
C LEU A 745 -36.15 -16.72 -10.27
N GLN A 746 -36.74 -15.77 -10.98
CA GLN A 746 -36.05 -14.60 -11.52
C GLN A 746 -36.38 -13.36 -10.69
N LEU A 747 -35.33 -12.68 -10.23
CA LEU A 747 -35.39 -11.38 -9.55
C LEU A 747 -34.74 -10.32 -10.42
N GLU A 748 -35.36 -9.14 -10.48
CA GLU A 748 -34.89 -8.02 -11.29
C GLU A 748 -34.79 -6.75 -10.46
N ALA A 749 -33.67 -6.04 -10.60
CA ALA A 749 -33.38 -4.82 -9.86
C ALA A 749 -32.73 -3.78 -10.77
N THR A 750 -33.48 -2.73 -11.08
CA THR A 750 -32.95 -1.51 -11.70
C THR A 750 -32.69 -0.43 -10.66
N ARG A 751 -33.62 -0.23 -9.70
CA ARG A 751 -33.48 0.69 -8.56
C ARG A 751 -34.00 -0.02 -7.31
N HIS A 752 -33.24 0.09 -6.23
CA HIS A 752 -33.40 -0.70 -4.98
C HIS A 752 -33.05 -2.18 -5.17
N THR A 753 -33.04 -2.93 -4.07
CA THR A 753 -32.70 -4.35 -4.04
C THR A 753 -33.96 -5.21 -4.01
N ALA A 754 -34.16 -6.01 -5.06
CA ALA A 754 -35.24 -6.98 -5.12
C ALA A 754 -34.88 -8.23 -4.30
N CYS A 755 -35.82 -8.75 -3.53
CA CYS A 755 -35.62 -9.99 -2.79
C CYS A 755 -36.89 -10.85 -2.73
N ASN A 756 -36.67 -12.14 -2.49
CA ASN A 756 -37.70 -13.08 -2.06
C ASN A 756 -37.13 -13.93 -0.92
N PHE A 757 -37.98 -14.38 0.00
CA PHE A 757 -37.52 -15.07 1.19
C PHE A 757 -38.50 -16.09 1.72
N ILE A 758 -37.98 -17.03 2.49
CA ILE A 758 -38.73 -18.07 3.18
C ILE A 758 -38.30 -18.17 4.64
N LYS A 759 -39.22 -18.55 5.52
CA LYS A 759 -38.95 -18.87 6.92
C LYS A 759 -39.06 -20.38 7.13
N ILE A 760 -38.05 -20.97 7.75
CA ILE A 760 -37.95 -22.41 7.92
C ILE A 760 -37.62 -22.73 9.37
N THR A 761 -38.30 -23.74 9.91
CA THR A 761 -38.03 -24.27 11.24
C THR A 761 -36.69 -25.00 11.25
N ILE A 762 -35.85 -24.65 12.22
CA ILE A 762 -34.52 -25.23 12.41
C ILE A 762 -34.32 -25.59 13.87
N LYS A 763 -33.29 -26.39 14.14
CA LYS A 763 -32.84 -26.75 15.48
C LYS A 763 -31.61 -25.92 15.83
N GLY A 764 -31.72 -25.07 16.85
CA GLY A 764 -30.59 -24.29 17.38
C GLY A 764 -29.40 -25.18 17.77
N GLY A 765 -28.19 -24.68 17.56
CA GLY A 765 -26.95 -25.43 17.78
C GLY A 765 -26.65 -26.53 16.75
N SER A 766 -27.45 -26.66 15.69
CA SER A 766 -27.20 -27.62 14.59
C SER A 766 -26.52 -26.97 13.39
N ASN A 767 -25.81 -27.78 12.59
CA ASN A 767 -25.22 -27.35 11.33
C ASN A 767 -26.16 -27.69 10.16
N TYR A 768 -26.12 -26.84 9.13
CA TYR A 768 -26.91 -26.98 7.92
C TYR A 768 -26.04 -26.71 6.70
N LEU A 769 -26.21 -27.50 5.65
CA LEU A 769 -25.69 -27.23 4.33
C LEU A 769 -26.70 -26.39 3.56
N LEU A 770 -26.36 -25.12 3.32
CA LEU A 770 -27.12 -24.25 2.43
C LEU A 770 -26.54 -24.35 1.03
N SER A 771 -27.38 -24.68 0.06
CA SER A 771 -26.99 -24.68 -1.35
C SER A 771 -28.10 -24.16 -2.24
N PHE A 772 -27.74 -23.58 -3.36
CA PHE A 772 -28.67 -23.16 -4.41
C PHE A 772 -27.93 -22.98 -5.72
N ASP A 773 -28.66 -23.17 -6.82
CA ASP A 773 -28.17 -22.82 -8.14
C ASP A 773 -28.46 -21.34 -8.41
N TYR A 774 -27.52 -20.68 -9.06
CA TYR A 774 -27.63 -19.28 -9.43
C TYR A 774 -27.10 -19.05 -10.84
N GLN A 775 -27.72 -18.10 -11.53
CA GLN A 775 -27.35 -17.69 -12.87
C GLN A 775 -27.66 -16.20 -13.05
N SER A 776 -26.92 -15.54 -13.92
CA SER A 776 -27.33 -14.22 -14.39
C SER A 776 -26.88 -13.98 -15.83
N PRO A 777 -27.75 -13.39 -16.67
CA PRO A 777 -27.35 -12.93 -17.99
C PRO A 777 -26.47 -11.66 -17.94
N ASN A 778 -26.49 -10.88 -16.84
CA ASN A 778 -25.94 -9.53 -16.87
C ASN A 778 -25.46 -8.93 -15.52
N ALA A 779 -25.63 -9.65 -14.41
CA ALA A 779 -25.15 -9.32 -13.07
C ALA A 779 -23.72 -9.83 -12.88
N LYS A 780 -22.95 -9.12 -12.05
CA LYS A 780 -21.61 -9.59 -11.63
C LYS A 780 -21.66 -10.45 -10.38
N LEU A 781 -22.76 -10.37 -9.62
CA LEU A 781 -22.89 -10.97 -8.30
C LEU A 781 -24.27 -11.59 -8.14
N ALA A 782 -24.33 -12.74 -7.47
CA ALA A 782 -25.51 -13.24 -6.75
C ALA A 782 -25.36 -12.89 -5.25
N SER A 783 -26.44 -12.90 -4.47
CA SER A 783 -26.33 -12.65 -3.03
C SER A 783 -27.41 -13.37 -2.25
N TYR A 784 -27.08 -13.73 -1.01
CA TYR A 784 -28.03 -14.31 -0.07
C TYR A 784 -27.84 -13.75 1.35
N TYR A 785 -28.85 -13.96 2.18
CA TYR A 785 -28.83 -13.63 3.61
C TYR A 785 -29.64 -14.69 4.38
N VAL A 786 -29.14 -15.07 5.55
CA VAL A 786 -29.78 -15.96 6.50
C VAL A 786 -29.85 -15.24 7.83
N GLY A 787 -31.06 -14.98 8.31
CA GLY A 787 -31.30 -14.38 9.63
C GLY A 787 -31.87 -15.41 10.60
N PHE A 788 -31.32 -15.45 11.81
CA PHE A 788 -31.78 -16.32 12.89
C PHE A 788 -32.59 -15.53 13.92
N ASN A 789 -33.57 -16.19 14.55
CA ASN A 789 -34.41 -15.59 15.60
C ASN A 789 -33.83 -15.74 17.02
N ASP A 790 -32.53 -15.94 17.15
CA ASP A 790 -31.84 -16.00 18.44
C ASP A 790 -31.78 -14.62 19.12
N LYS A 791 -31.40 -14.59 20.41
CA LYS A 791 -31.34 -13.36 21.22
C LYS A 791 -30.47 -12.27 20.60
N ASN A 792 -29.38 -12.66 19.92
CA ASN A 792 -28.44 -11.72 19.30
C ASN A 792 -28.82 -11.37 17.87
N LYS A 793 -29.89 -11.96 17.32
CA LYS A 793 -30.34 -11.79 15.93
C LYS A 793 -29.19 -12.04 14.96
N THR A 794 -28.53 -13.17 15.13
CA THR A 794 -27.36 -13.54 14.34
C THR A 794 -27.71 -13.64 12.85
N THR A 795 -26.78 -13.25 11.99
CA THR A 795 -26.99 -13.21 10.54
C THR A 795 -25.78 -13.74 9.77
N ILE A 796 -26.04 -14.37 8.62
CA ILE A 796 -25.02 -14.80 7.66
C ILE A 796 -25.39 -14.26 6.29
N SER A 797 -24.46 -13.66 5.56
CA SER A 797 -24.72 -13.18 4.19
C SER A 797 -23.44 -13.17 3.38
N ALA A 798 -23.56 -13.31 2.06
CA ALA A 798 -22.44 -13.14 1.14
C ALA A 798 -22.88 -12.63 -0.23
N ASN A 799 -21.95 -12.02 -0.95
CA ASN A 799 -22.03 -11.80 -2.39
C ASN A 799 -21.18 -12.87 -3.08
N ILE A 800 -21.69 -13.47 -4.14
CA ILE A 800 -21.05 -14.57 -4.88
C ILE A 800 -20.78 -14.09 -6.30
N ASP A 801 -19.54 -14.19 -6.75
CA ASP A 801 -19.14 -13.77 -8.10
C ASP A 801 -19.76 -14.66 -9.18
N ILE A 802 -20.31 -14.02 -10.21
CA ILE A 802 -20.83 -14.69 -11.41
C ILE A 802 -19.79 -14.56 -12.51
N LYS A 803 -19.19 -15.69 -12.91
CA LYS A 803 -18.07 -15.72 -13.86
C LYS A 803 -18.53 -15.71 -15.31
N ASP A 804 -19.66 -16.37 -15.58
CA ASP A 804 -20.25 -16.47 -16.90
C ASP A 804 -21.78 -16.54 -16.81
N THR A 805 -22.45 -16.75 -17.94
CA THR A 805 -23.92 -16.76 -18.03
C THR A 805 -24.53 -18.13 -17.77
N LYS A 806 -23.74 -19.14 -17.41
CA LYS A 806 -24.23 -20.50 -17.13
C LYS A 806 -24.73 -20.59 -15.69
N TRP A 807 -25.44 -21.68 -15.40
CA TRP A 807 -25.80 -22.02 -14.04
C TRP A 807 -24.55 -22.43 -13.25
N HIS A 808 -24.48 -21.94 -12.02
CA HIS A 808 -23.46 -22.28 -11.04
C HIS A 808 -24.15 -22.74 -9.77
N THR A 809 -23.51 -23.62 -9.01
CA THR A 809 -24.02 -24.06 -7.69
C THR A 809 -23.21 -23.39 -6.60
N PHE A 810 -23.89 -22.74 -5.66
CA PHE A 810 -23.29 -22.30 -4.40
C PHE A 810 -23.58 -23.34 -3.32
N SER A 811 -22.61 -23.61 -2.45
CA SER A 811 -22.81 -24.47 -1.29
C SER A 811 -21.94 -24.01 -0.12
N LYS A 812 -22.50 -23.99 1.09
CA LYS A 812 -21.80 -23.63 2.31
C LYS A 812 -22.45 -24.22 3.55
N THR A 813 -21.64 -24.76 4.45
CA THR A 813 -22.08 -25.12 5.80
C THR A 813 -22.30 -23.87 6.66
N ILE A 814 -23.45 -23.77 7.29
CA ILE A 814 -23.84 -22.71 8.22
C ILE A 814 -24.21 -23.31 9.58
N SER A 815 -23.85 -22.63 10.67
CA SER A 815 -24.19 -23.04 12.03
C SER A 815 -25.36 -22.21 12.56
N ALA A 816 -26.43 -22.87 13.02
CA ALA A 816 -27.53 -22.19 13.70
C ALA A 816 -27.13 -21.87 15.14
N PRO A 817 -27.28 -20.61 15.61
CA PRO A 817 -27.00 -20.24 17.00
C PRO A 817 -27.81 -21.06 18.00
N GLU A 818 -27.30 -21.21 19.22
CA GLU A 818 -28.09 -21.79 20.30
C GLU A 818 -29.36 -20.96 20.57
N GLY A 819 -30.48 -21.65 20.79
CA GLY A 819 -31.80 -21.01 21.00
C GLY A 819 -32.52 -20.56 19.72
N ALA A 820 -31.89 -20.61 18.54
CA ALA A 820 -32.58 -20.36 17.28
C ALA A 820 -33.60 -21.48 16.98
N THR A 821 -34.81 -21.11 16.58
CA THR A 821 -35.87 -22.05 16.15
C THR A 821 -36.31 -21.82 14.71
N THR A 822 -35.91 -20.69 14.12
CA THR A 822 -36.31 -20.30 12.76
C THR A 822 -35.17 -19.60 12.05
N ALA A 823 -34.92 -19.98 10.80
CA ALA A 823 -34.05 -19.26 9.88
C ALA A 823 -34.90 -18.59 8.79
N SER A 824 -34.57 -17.35 8.47
CA SER A 824 -35.14 -16.61 7.33
C SER A 824 -34.10 -16.51 6.23
N ILE A 825 -34.32 -17.19 5.10
CA ILE A 825 -33.38 -17.24 3.97
C ILE A 825 -33.89 -16.31 2.88
N TYR A 826 -33.03 -15.38 2.47
CA TYR A 826 -33.28 -14.39 1.43
C TYR A 826 -32.28 -14.58 0.30
N ILE A 827 -32.76 -14.37 -0.92
CA ILE A 827 -31.98 -14.28 -2.16
C ILE A 827 -32.31 -12.97 -2.85
N TYR A 828 -31.32 -12.40 -3.55
CA TYR A 828 -31.39 -11.00 -3.99
C TYR A 828 -31.05 -10.78 -5.47
N ALA A 829 -31.61 -9.72 -6.05
CA ALA A 829 -31.00 -9.02 -7.18
C ALA A 829 -30.62 -7.60 -6.72
N LYS A 830 -29.36 -7.20 -6.92
CA LYS A 830 -28.84 -5.89 -6.49
C LYS A 830 -28.59 -4.98 -7.69
N PRO A 831 -29.00 -3.70 -7.65
CA PRO A 831 -28.77 -2.77 -8.74
C PRO A 831 -27.28 -2.38 -8.75
N THR A 832 -26.70 -2.20 -9.94
CA THR A 832 -25.29 -1.82 -10.07
C THR A 832 -25.08 -0.32 -10.23
N ASP A 833 -25.95 0.34 -11.01
CA ASP A 833 -25.76 1.74 -11.44
C ASP A 833 -27.06 2.55 -11.47
N ASN A 834 -28.14 1.99 -10.90
CA ASN A 834 -29.49 2.55 -10.92
C ASN A 834 -30.10 2.76 -12.32
N LYS A 835 -29.53 2.16 -13.37
CA LYS A 835 -29.97 2.31 -14.77
C LYS A 835 -30.16 0.98 -15.47
N LYS A 836 -29.21 0.07 -15.32
CA LYS A 836 -29.26 -1.26 -15.90
C LYS A 836 -30.16 -2.14 -15.06
N ASN A 837 -31.10 -2.82 -15.71
CA ASN A 837 -31.92 -3.83 -15.07
C ASN A 837 -31.07 -5.08 -14.81
N ILE A 838 -30.75 -5.36 -13.56
CA ILE A 838 -29.94 -6.51 -13.16
C ILE A 838 -30.85 -7.70 -12.88
N ILE A 839 -30.55 -8.83 -13.52
CA ILE A 839 -31.35 -10.05 -13.43
C ILE A 839 -30.55 -11.10 -12.68
N ASN A 840 -31.07 -11.64 -11.59
CA ASN A 840 -30.50 -12.83 -10.94
C ASN A 840 -31.55 -13.93 -10.94
N ARG A 841 -31.14 -15.14 -11.31
CA ARG A 841 -31.97 -16.33 -11.27
C ARG A 841 -31.47 -17.28 -10.21
N TYR A 842 -32.40 -17.91 -9.51
CA TYR A 842 -32.14 -18.84 -8.43
C TYR A 842 -33.03 -20.06 -8.59
N ASP A 843 -32.47 -21.23 -8.29
CA ASP A 843 -33.17 -22.50 -8.43
C ASP A 843 -32.55 -23.54 -7.48
N ASN A 844 -33.19 -24.70 -7.33
CA ASN A 844 -32.67 -25.86 -6.62
C ASN A 844 -32.19 -25.54 -5.18
N VAL A 845 -32.91 -24.69 -4.46
CA VAL A 845 -32.50 -24.24 -3.12
C VAL A 845 -32.64 -25.39 -2.12
N LYS A 846 -31.56 -25.69 -1.41
CA LYS A 846 -31.46 -26.75 -0.43
C LYS A 846 -30.96 -26.23 0.91
N LEU A 847 -31.64 -26.67 1.97
CA LEU A 847 -31.18 -26.52 3.34
C LEU A 847 -31.22 -27.90 3.98
N ILE A 848 -30.06 -28.53 4.11
CA ILE A 848 -29.95 -29.91 4.57
C ILE A 848 -29.30 -29.90 5.95
N GLN A 849 -29.93 -30.52 6.94
CA GLN A 849 -29.29 -30.65 8.26
C GLN A 849 -28.10 -31.61 8.16
N VAL A 850 -26.92 -31.16 8.60
CA VAL A 850 -25.69 -31.96 8.55
C VAL A 850 -25.06 -32.11 9.93
N PRO A 851 -24.39 -33.24 10.21
CA PRO A 851 -23.61 -33.42 11.43
C PRO A 851 -22.46 -32.41 11.46
N LYS A 852 -22.09 -31.99 12.68
CA LYS A 852 -20.91 -31.16 12.90
C LYS A 852 -19.64 -32.02 12.84
N LEU A 853 -19.15 -32.23 11.62
CA LEU A 853 -17.98 -33.05 11.33
C LEU A 853 -16.70 -32.25 11.08
N GLU A 854 -16.80 -30.93 11.00
CA GLU A 854 -15.66 -30.03 10.96
C GLU A 854 -14.66 -30.41 12.06
N ASP A 855 -13.41 -30.68 11.66
CA ASP A 855 -12.31 -31.05 12.54
C ASP A 855 -12.54 -32.32 13.41
N LYS A 856 -13.47 -33.21 13.02
CA LYS A 856 -13.68 -34.50 13.70
C LYS A 856 -12.77 -35.60 13.22
N TYR A 857 -12.42 -35.57 11.94
CA TYR A 857 -11.59 -36.59 11.31
C TYR A 857 -10.41 -35.93 10.62
N TYR A 858 -9.23 -36.52 10.79
CA TYR A 858 -8.02 -36.12 10.07
C TYR A 858 -7.40 -37.39 9.47
N LEU A 859 -7.24 -37.42 8.16
CA LEU A 859 -6.49 -38.46 7.47
C LEU A 859 -5.09 -37.91 7.21
N VAL A 860 -4.09 -38.53 7.83
CA VAL A 860 -2.70 -38.09 7.80
C VAL A 860 -1.85 -39.16 7.13
N SER A 861 -1.11 -38.80 6.08
CA SER A 861 -0.10 -39.68 5.48
C SER A 861 1.27 -39.45 6.11
N ASP A 862 1.98 -40.53 6.44
CA ASP A 862 3.39 -40.47 6.82
C ASP A 862 4.21 -39.90 5.64
N PRO A 863 5.31 -39.17 5.87
CA PRO A 863 6.17 -38.70 4.78
C PRO A 863 6.76 -39.91 4.02
N GLY A 864 6.82 -39.83 2.68
CA GLY A 864 7.34 -40.94 1.87
C GLY A 864 8.84 -41.17 2.09
N THR A 865 9.57 -40.07 2.26
CA THR A 865 10.97 -40.07 2.67
C THR A 865 11.13 -39.33 3.99
N LYS A 866 11.71 -39.98 5.00
CA LYS A 866 12.03 -39.33 6.28
C LYS A 866 13.18 -38.35 6.08
N LEU A 867 12.93 -37.07 6.29
CA LEU A 867 13.95 -36.04 6.24
C LEU A 867 14.83 -36.10 7.49
N VAL A 868 16.12 -35.84 7.31
CA VAL A 868 17.09 -35.67 8.39
C VAL A 868 17.66 -34.26 8.27
N GLU A 869 17.53 -33.47 9.33
CA GLU A 869 18.13 -32.13 9.35
C GLU A 869 19.66 -32.23 9.20
N PRO A 870 20.29 -31.32 8.43
CA PRO A 870 21.74 -31.21 8.38
C PRO A 870 22.35 -31.00 9.76
N LYS A 871 23.60 -31.46 9.96
CA LYS A 871 24.32 -31.33 11.25
C LYS A 871 24.39 -29.88 11.75
N SER A 872 24.51 -28.91 10.84
CA SER A 872 24.42 -27.50 11.19
C SER A 872 23.98 -26.66 10.00
N VAL A 873 23.17 -25.63 10.29
CA VAL A 873 22.82 -24.56 9.36
C VAL A 873 23.19 -23.24 10.01
N SER A 874 23.98 -22.44 9.31
CA SER A 874 24.36 -21.08 9.73
C SER A 874 24.27 -20.14 8.54
N PHE A 875 24.21 -18.84 8.80
CA PHE A 875 24.13 -17.86 7.73
C PHE A 875 24.89 -16.58 8.07
N GLU A 876 25.28 -15.87 7.01
CA GLU A 876 25.87 -14.53 7.05
C GLU A 876 24.95 -13.57 6.31
N LEU A 877 24.44 -12.55 7.02
CA LEU A 877 23.68 -11.47 6.41
C LEU A 877 24.66 -10.50 5.71
N ILE A 878 24.69 -10.53 4.38
CA ILE A 878 25.48 -9.58 3.59
C ILE A 878 24.76 -8.24 3.50
N ASN A 879 23.45 -8.29 3.23
CA ASN A 879 22.54 -7.15 3.21
C ASN A 879 21.09 -7.64 3.23
N PRO A 880 20.07 -6.75 3.36
CA PRO A 880 18.66 -7.18 3.45
C PRO A 880 18.18 -8.08 2.32
N THR A 881 18.79 -7.97 1.13
CA THR A 881 18.41 -8.72 -0.08
C THR A 881 19.31 -9.93 -0.36
N LYS A 882 20.34 -10.19 0.46
CA LYS A 882 21.33 -11.24 0.19
C LYS A 882 21.90 -11.84 1.47
N LYS A 883 21.77 -13.16 1.59
CA LYS A 883 22.25 -13.96 2.72
C LYS A 883 23.06 -15.14 2.20
N ILE A 884 24.22 -15.43 2.81
CA ILE A 884 25.01 -16.63 2.53
C ILE A 884 24.60 -17.69 3.54
N VAL A 885 24.30 -18.90 3.08
CA VAL A 885 23.87 -20.01 3.92
C VAL A 885 24.91 -21.12 3.84
N HIS A 886 25.34 -21.60 5.01
CA HIS A 886 26.29 -22.68 5.18
C HIS A 886 25.56 -23.89 5.74
N ILE A 887 25.49 -24.96 4.95
CA ILE A 887 24.83 -26.22 5.32
C ILE A 887 25.92 -27.26 5.47
N LYS A 888 25.98 -27.93 6.63
CA LYS A 888 26.98 -28.97 6.88
C LYS A 888 26.32 -30.30 7.18
N GLY A 889 26.88 -31.35 6.60
CA GLY A 889 26.49 -32.73 6.87
C GLY A 889 25.06 -33.07 6.44
N ALA A 890 24.59 -32.59 5.29
CA ALA A 890 23.30 -32.97 4.72
C ALA A 890 23.36 -34.38 4.12
N THR A 891 22.55 -35.32 4.63
CA THR A 891 22.53 -36.73 4.18
C THR A 891 21.31 -37.09 3.34
N THR A 892 20.20 -36.38 3.53
CA THR A 892 18.95 -36.54 2.77
C THR A 892 18.58 -35.19 2.15
N PRO A 893 17.56 -35.14 1.27
CA PRO A 893 16.87 -33.89 0.98
C PRO A 893 16.38 -33.21 2.27
N PHE A 894 16.14 -31.91 2.22
CA PHE A 894 15.61 -31.13 3.35
C PHE A 894 14.87 -29.88 2.85
N PHE A 895 14.06 -29.30 3.73
CA PHE A 895 13.49 -27.97 3.49
C PHE A 895 14.35 -26.91 4.17
N LEU A 896 14.72 -25.87 3.42
CA LEU A 896 15.35 -24.68 3.95
C LEU A 896 14.29 -23.58 4.09
N ALA A 897 13.98 -23.19 5.32
CA ALA A 897 13.03 -22.13 5.63
C ALA A 897 13.75 -20.80 5.90
N MET A 898 13.13 -19.69 5.48
CA MET A 898 13.54 -18.33 5.82
C MET A 898 12.34 -17.60 6.45
N SER A 899 12.56 -16.95 7.59
CA SER A 899 11.52 -16.24 8.36
C SER A 899 11.07 -14.91 7.74
N GLU A 900 11.44 -14.65 6.49
CA GLU A 900 10.97 -13.49 5.73
C GLU A 900 9.77 -13.85 4.83
N SER A 901 8.98 -12.83 4.47
CA SER A 901 7.73 -12.89 3.75
C SER A 901 7.97 -13.48 2.38
N TYR A 902 7.10 -14.39 2.00
CA TYR A 902 7.12 -15.06 0.72
C TYR A 902 7.05 -14.03 -0.41
N HIS A 903 7.96 -14.18 -1.37
CA HIS A 903 7.87 -13.51 -2.65
C HIS A 903 8.55 -14.39 -3.68
N ASP A 904 7.86 -14.71 -4.76
CA ASP A 904 8.31 -15.56 -5.90
C ASP A 904 9.66 -15.14 -6.53
N GLN A 905 10.16 -13.93 -6.23
CA GLN A 905 11.41 -13.39 -6.73
C GLN A 905 12.61 -13.63 -5.79
N TRP A 906 12.38 -14.20 -4.59
CA TRP A 906 13.44 -14.77 -3.77
C TRP A 906 13.98 -16.05 -4.40
N GLN A 907 15.30 -16.17 -4.51
CA GLN A 907 15.96 -17.32 -5.12
C GLN A 907 16.97 -17.92 -4.16
N LEU A 908 17.10 -19.25 -4.20
CA LEU A 908 18.13 -20.01 -3.51
C LEU A 908 19.14 -20.53 -4.53
N GLU A 909 20.31 -19.89 -4.58
CA GLU A 909 21.38 -20.13 -5.55
C GLU A 909 22.55 -20.90 -4.90
N LEU A 910 23.28 -21.69 -5.66
CA LEU A 910 24.54 -22.27 -5.21
C LEU A 910 25.66 -21.21 -5.24
N LYS A 911 26.54 -21.24 -4.24
CA LYS A 911 27.71 -20.36 -4.16
C LYS A 911 28.88 -20.98 -4.93
N ASN A 912 28.90 -20.78 -6.24
CA ASN A 912 30.00 -21.19 -7.12
C ASN A 912 30.61 -20.01 -7.88
N GLU A 913 31.62 -20.29 -8.71
CA GLU A 913 32.36 -19.28 -9.48
C GLU A 913 31.45 -18.37 -10.32
N LYS A 914 30.33 -18.90 -10.83
CA LYS A 914 29.35 -18.13 -11.60
C LYS A 914 28.77 -17.00 -10.76
N ASN A 915 28.46 -17.26 -9.49
CA ASN A 915 27.83 -16.30 -8.56
C ASN A 915 28.84 -15.44 -7.79
N THR A 916 30.04 -15.95 -7.51
CA THR A 916 31.02 -15.25 -6.67
C THR A 916 31.88 -14.23 -7.41
N GLY A 917 31.98 -14.33 -8.74
CA GLY A 917 32.79 -13.43 -9.58
C GLY A 917 32.34 -11.97 -9.56
N PHE A 918 33.24 -11.04 -9.92
CA PHE A 918 32.99 -9.59 -9.86
C PHE A 918 31.70 -9.18 -10.61
N PHE A 919 31.46 -9.72 -11.80
CA PHE A 919 30.24 -9.46 -12.57
C PHE A 919 29.04 -10.30 -12.08
N GLY A 920 29.28 -11.52 -11.60
CA GLY A 920 28.21 -12.43 -11.15
C GLY A 920 27.40 -11.88 -9.97
N ARG A 921 28.05 -11.09 -9.09
CA ARG A 921 27.41 -10.53 -7.90
C ARG A 921 26.28 -9.52 -8.16
N TRP A 922 26.25 -8.86 -9.32
CA TRP A 922 25.31 -7.76 -9.57
C TRP A 922 24.65 -7.79 -10.96
N TRP A 923 25.10 -8.64 -11.88
CA TRP A 923 24.55 -8.69 -13.23
C TRP A 923 23.23 -9.48 -13.30
N PRO A 924 22.12 -8.89 -13.75
CA PRO A 924 20.81 -9.54 -13.72
C PRO A 924 20.62 -10.63 -14.80
N LEU A 925 21.41 -10.63 -15.88
CA LEU A 925 21.32 -11.63 -16.96
C LEU A 925 22.13 -12.90 -16.67
N MET A 926 22.79 -12.97 -15.51
CA MET A 926 23.47 -14.19 -15.08
C MET A 926 22.44 -15.29 -14.83
N LYS A 927 22.74 -16.52 -15.26
CA LYS A 927 21.96 -17.71 -14.94
C LYS A 927 22.67 -18.47 -13.81
N PRO A 928 22.32 -18.22 -12.53
CA PRO A 928 22.87 -18.99 -11.42
C PRO A 928 22.41 -20.45 -11.51
N ASP A 929 23.23 -21.35 -10.98
CA ASP A 929 22.76 -22.69 -10.62
C ASP A 929 21.91 -22.52 -9.36
N LYS A 930 20.61 -22.78 -9.44
CA LYS A 930 19.65 -22.48 -8.38
C LYS A 930 18.64 -23.59 -8.20
N VAL A 931 18.00 -23.62 -7.04
CA VAL A 931 16.83 -24.47 -6.80
C VAL A 931 15.68 -24.01 -7.72
N GLY A 932 15.01 -24.97 -8.35
CA GLY A 932 13.88 -24.72 -9.26
C GLY A 932 12.76 -23.92 -8.58
N SER A 933 12.08 -23.06 -9.34
CA SER A 933 10.95 -22.25 -8.81
C SER A 933 9.78 -23.11 -8.34
N GLU A 934 9.63 -24.30 -8.91
CA GLU A 934 8.67 -25.33 -8.51
C GLU A 934 8.95 -25.92 -7.12
N TYR A 935 10.17 -25.72 -6.61
CA TYR A 935 10.62 -26.12 -5.28
C TYR A 935 10.69 -24.95 -4.29
N HIS A 936 10.10 -23.80 -4.63
CA HIS A 936 9.96 -22.64 -3.75
C HIS A 936 8.52 -22.50 -3.26
N TYR A 937 8.34 -22.61 -1.95
CA TYR A 937 7.04 -22.73 -1.31
C TYR A 937 6.76 -21.56 -0.37
N GLN A 938 5.48 -21.25 -0.25
CA GLN A 938 4.93 -20.33 0.74
C GLN A 938 4.65 -21.10 2.03
N LEU A 939 5.61 -21.06 2.95
CA LEU A 939 5.58 -21.74 4.23
C LEU A 939 4.68 -20.99 5.22
N ASN A 940 3.84 -21.70 5.96
CA ASN A 940 2.83 -21.17 6.86
C ASN A 940 1.90 -20.13 6.24
N GLY A 941 1.75 -20.14 4.91
CA GLY A 941 0.99 -19.16 4.18
C GLY A 941 1.68 -17.79 4.02
N PHE A 942 2.89 -17.55 4.54
CA PHE A 942 3.56 -16.25 4.38
C PHE A 942 5.08 -16.24 4.41
N LEU A 943 5.77 -17.32 4.75
CA LEU A 943 7.24 -17.42 4.80
C LEU A 943 7.82 -18.05 3.54
N ASN A 944 9.12 -17.89 3.31
CA ASN A 944 9.80 -18.60 2.22
C ASN A 944 10.30 -19.98 2.68
N ALA A 945 10.14 -20.99 1.84
CA ALA A 945 10.84 -22.27 1.99
C ALA A 945 11.30 -22.82 0.64
N TRP A 946 12.41 -23.54 0.62
CA TRP A 946 12.89 -24.25 -0.55
C TRP A 946 13.06 -25.74 -0.24
N TYR A 947 12.61 -26.60 -1.14
CA TYR A 947 12.98 -28.02 -1.12
C TYR A 947 14.33 -28.20 -1.80
N VAL A 948 15.31 -28.72 -1.05
CA VAL A 948 16.67 -28.96 -1.53
C VAL A 948 16.89 -30.46 -1.67
N ASP A 949 16.88 -30.94 -2.91
CA ASP A 949 17.34 -32.29 -3.23
C ASP A 949 18.87 -32.30 -3.27
N THR A 950 19.47 -32.69 -2.15
CA THR A 950 20.93 -32.71 -1.94
C THR A 950 21.67 -33.47 -3.03
N GLU A 951 21.16 -34.64 -3.45
CA GLU A 951 21.86 -35.49 -4.40
C GLU A 951 21.77 -34.90 -5.82
N SER A 952 20.55 -34.56 -6.26
CA SER A 952 20.33 -33.94 -7.57
C SER A 952 21.12 -32.64 -7.73
N LEU A 953 21.15 -31.82 -6.68
CA LEU A 953 21.80 -30.51 -6.69
C LEU A 953 23.34 -30.62 -6.68
N CYS A 954 23.91 -31.62 -6.01
CA CYS A 954 25.36 -31.76 -5.82
C CYS A 954 26.07 -32.68 -6.81
N GLN A 955 25.35 -33.46 -7.63
CA GLN A 955 25.95 -34.44 -8.57
C GLN A 955 27.01 -33.85 -9.53
N ASN A 956 26.97 -32.55 -9.85
CA ASN A 956 27.93 -31.89 -10.75
C ASN A 956 28.31 -30.46 -10.33
N ASN A 957 28.25 -30.11 -9.04
CA ASN A 957 28.52 -28.74 -8.59
C ASN A 957 29.69 -28.64 -7.61
N SER A 958 30.66 -27.79 -7.92
CA SER A 958 31.81 -27.51 -7.05
C SER A 958 31.46 -26.76 -5.76
N ALA A 959 30.24 -26.22 -5.66
CA ALA A 959 29.71 -25.62 -4.42
C ALA A 959 29.36 -26.66 -3.34
N CYS A 960 29.38 -27.96 -3.68
CA CYS A 960 29.17 -29.05 -2.74
C CYS A 960 30.48 -29.78 -2.45
N ALA A 961 30.78 -29.99 -1.17
CA ALA A 961 31.85 -30.89 -0.75
C ALA A 961 31.24 -32.16 -0.17
N LYS A 962 31.51 -33.31 -0.80
CA LYS A 962 31.10 -34.62 -0.27
C LYS A 962 32.10 -35.07 0.80
N ASN A 963 31.60 -35.30 2.00
CA ASN A 963 32.38 -35.75 3.15
C ASN A 963 32.67 -37.26 3.06
N SER A 964 33.62 -37.74 3.87
CA SER A 964 33.97 -39.16 3.95
C SER A 964 32.83 -40.04 4.47
N ASP A 965 31.89 -39.47 5.24
CA ASP A 965 30.68 -40.15 5.74
C ASP A 965 29.53 -40.15 4.71
N GLY A 966 29.76 -39.63 3.50
CA GLY A 966 28.78 -39.55 2.42
C GLY A 966 27.84 -38.35 2.50
N SER A 967 27.88 -37.56 3.58
CA SER A 967 27.11 -36.32 3.71
C SER A 967 27.68 -35.19 2.84
N TYR A 968 26.89 -34.15 2.59
CA TYR A 968 27.30 -33.00 1.80
C TYR A 968 27.37 -31.73 2.65
N ASP A 969 28.45 -30.97 2.46
CA ASP A 969 28.55 -29.58 2.88
C ASP A 969 28.22 -28.70 1.67
N ILE A 970 27.26 -27.78 1.82
CA ILE A 970 26.70 -26.97 0.72
C ILE A 970 26.78 -25.51 1.09
N GLU A 971 27.35 -24.72 0.19
CA GLU A 971 27.34 -23.26 0.28
C GLU A 971 26.26 -22.69 -0.65
N MET A 972 25.31 -21.93 -0.08
CA MET A 972 24.18 -21.36 -0.82
C MET A 972 24.09 -19.85 -0.62
N VAL A 973 23.33 -19.20 -1.49
CA VAL A 973 23.02 -17.77 -1.44
C VAL A 973 21.51 -17.61 -1.60
N ILE A 974 20.87 -17.04 -0.58
CA ILE A 974 19.49 -16.56 -0.71
C ILE A 974 19.56 -15.12 -1.21
N GLU A 975 18.96 -14.84 -2.36
CA GLU A 975 19.00 -13.51 -2.98
C GLU A 975 17.64 -13.07 -3.51
N PHE A 976 17.29 -11.79 -3.27
CA PHE A 976 16.12 -11.15 -3.86
C PHE A 976 16.50 -10.62 -5.25
N TRP A 977 16.20 -11.41 -6.29
CA TRP A 977 16.68 -11.17 -7.66
C TRP A 977 16.41 -9.77 -8.24
N PRO A 978 15.26 -9.10 -7.96
CA PRO A 978 14.99 -7.74 -8.43
C PRO A 978 16.05 -6.73 -7.99
N GLN A 979 16.78 -7.00 -6.91
CA GLN A 979 17.87 -6.14 -6.45
C GLN A 979 19.00 -6.00 -7.49
N ARG A 980 19.26 -7.02 -8.32
CA ARG A 980 20.27 -6.93 -9.40
C ARG A 980 19.88 -5.92 -10.47
N TRP A 981 18.60 -5.88 -10.83
CA TRP A 981 18.07 -4.87 -11.76
C TRP A 981 18.14 -3.47 -11.18
N PHE A 982 17.87 -3.32 -9.88
CA PHE A 982 18.04 -2.06 -9.17
C PHE A 982 19.48 -1.56 -9.24
N TYR A 983 20.46 -2.43 -8.94
CA TYR A 983 21.88 -2.08 -9.03
C TYR A 983 22.31 -1.73 -10.46
N LEU A 984 21.87 -2.49 -11.47
CA LEU A 984 22.15 -2.16 -12.87
C LEU A 984 21.60 -0.76 -13.21
N GLY A 985 20.36 -0.45 -12.81
CA GLY A 985 19.75 0.86 -12.99
C GLY A 985 20.55 1.98 -12.31
N LEU A 986 21.06 1.75 -11.09
CA LEU A 986 21.93 2.71 -10.39
C LEU A 986 23.26 2.91 -11.12
N ILE A 987 23.89 1.86 -11.63
CA ILE A 987 25.15 1.95 -12.38
C ILE A 987 24.94 2.76 -13.66
N ILE A 988 23.89 2.45 -14.44
CA ILE A 988 23.54 3.19 -15.66
C ILE A 988 23.30 4.66 -15.33
N SER A 989 22.54 4.94 -14.27
CA SER A 989 22.24 6.30 -13.83
C SER A 989 23.50 7.04 -13.37
N GLY A 990 24.36 6.38 -12.62
CA GLY A 990 25.63 6.91 -12.11
C GLY A 990 26.62 7.23 -13.23
N ILE A 991 26.89 6.28 -14.13
CA ILE A 991 27.76 6.49 -15.30
C ILE A 991 27.24 7.66 -16.15
N THR A 992 25.93 7.70 -16.38
CA THR A 992 25.27 8.77 -17.14
C THR A 992 25.45 10.13 -16.45
N LEU A 993 25.20 10.20 -15.13
CA LEU A 993 25.39 11.40 -14.32
C LEU A 993 26.85 11.89 -14.36
N PHE A 994 27.82 11.01 -14.07
CA PHE A 994 29.24 11.36 -14.10
C PHE A 994 29.74 11.72 -15.50
N GLY A 995 29.23 11.07 -16.54
CA GLY A 995 29.50 11.44 -17.93
C GLY A 995 29.01 12.86 -18.24
N CYS A 996 27.80 13.21 -17.78
CA CYS A 996 27.25 14.56 -17.93
C CYS A 996 28.06 15.60 -17.15
N LEU A 997 28.44 15.30 -15.90
CA LEU A 997 29.27 16.19 -15.07
C LEU A 997 30.68 16.36 -15.67
N GLY A 998 31.29 15.29 -16.16
CA GLY A 998 32.58 15.32 -16.85
C GLY A 998 32.52 16.17 -18.12
N TYR A 999 31.47 16.02 -18.93
CA TYR A 999 31.22 16.86 -20.10
C TYR A 999 31.07 18.35 -19.73
N LEU A 1000 30.32 18.65 -18.66
CA LEU A 1000 30.16 20.01 -18.14
C LEU A 1000 31.48 20.61 -17.63
N GLY A 1001 32.25 19.82 -16.88
CA GLY A 1001 33.56 20.19 -16.36
C GLY A 1001 34.56 20.48 -17.48
N HIS A 1002 34.63 19.60 -18.49
CA HIS A 1002 35.46 19.80 -19.68
C HIS A 1002 35.06 21.06 -20.47
N GLY A 1003 33.75 21.28 -20.66
CA GLY A 1003 33.23 22.49 -21.29
C GLY A 1003 33.60 23.77 -20.54
N PHE A 1004 33.54 23.75 -19.21
CA PHE A 1004 33.95 24.86 -18.36
C PHE A 1004 35.46 25.13 -18.44
N TYR A 1005 36.28 24.08 -18.40
CA TYR A 1005 37.73 24.16 -18.54
C TYR A 1005 38.14 24.77 -19.89
N LYS A 1006 37.58 24.27 -21.00
CA LYS A 1006 37.85 24.79 -22.36
C LYS A 1006 37.52 26.28 -22.48
N ARG A 1007 36.38 26.72 -21.94
CA ARG A 1007 35.99 28.15 -21.93
C ARG A 1007 36.93 29.01 -21.08
N ARG A 1008 37.47 28.50 -19.98
CA ARG A 1008 38.48 29.22 -19.17
C ARG A 1008 39.80 29.34 -19.91
N LYS A 1009 40.22 28.32 -20.67
CA LYS A 1009 41.45 28.37 -21.49
C LYS A 1009 41.33 29.39 -22.62
N ILE A 1010 40.21 29.41 -23.34
CA ILE A 1010 39.93 30.37 -24.43
C ILE A 1010 39.80 31.82 -23.93
N LYS A 1011 39.42 32.05 -22.67
CA LYS A 1011 39.40 33.41 -22.08
C LYS A 1011 40.76 33.88 -21.54
N LYS A 1012 41.73 32.96 -21.42
CA LYS A 1012 43.09 33.25 -20.95
C LYS A 1012 44.08 33.41 -22.11
N ALA A 1013 43.88 32.66 -23.19
CA ALA A 1013 44.42 33.00 -24.51
C ALA A 1013 43.67 34.21 -25.06
#